data_AF-A0AAW0Z0Z9-F1
#
_entry.id   AF-A0AAW0Z0Z9-F1
#
_cell.length_a   1.000
_cell.length_b   1.000
_cell.length_c   1.000
_cell.angle_alpha   90.00
_cell.angle_beta   90.00
_cell.angle_gamma   90.00
#
_symmetry.space_group_name_H-M   'P 1'
#
loop_
_entity.id
_entity.type
_entity.pdbx_description
1 polymer ?
#
loop_
_entity_poly.entity_id
_entity_poly.type
_entity_poly.pdbx_seq_one_letter_code
_entity_poly.pdbx_strand_id
1 'polypeptide(L)'
;MTVTTSAPSTPKSDTSSGRHKTSLDFICSRPTSLAGSPSASASASTPTMADDTPVPLLPTKFSKKTLKDLPRELLALVAFHLVVDDEGLSSHPSAILPLLYASKSINEAISFDNNPQLYHKLFRATFDYAALDRRYNWMVSNLTNLANKGKKIFNLFADPRSWAIDYRSRWESCMRMRKVAEYRQVEIPGVCDKETFIADLWNVWFLLTENDGKNLRFLDQRCHLKVFLETYYKDDLLKESLVPGYPRETGDKSLATWCSLFAGIDTIGEGNPAEVDEKIFMLRPYVFACAKYDVTYAPWHYRKLPLCTSDCTQHETESAIRNKAMTYKRFGYTWKRAPPHFILGVYVLFMRLLERQPDRVGLKAGSSTFSRTPFEAGLPGLFSVYKTMESSLHDREWQRNTMCQDPHTSQGLPATTFRGQIQGFWRGKFLFYDFELYRQILAGNMRGVYTGTFAEQAAEMELKETLIKVRLDDIGGEGPLLCAGFEEENGETDEEQKRIQEGYGYELCGDDEQLEEGWTKEILISGRVRGRVRAWDGLVILGIAYSRHVMGRWLWRGYLHTGGYMVGRWRDTFTPESLRGYEGAFGLIRAGDELYPDYFPKRMEDSLGVNQPAAAPATGTPAAAAANSHMGGGSRGPVTLPAIAALDQRGSTSPASSASLSVGRSGSGQGREWEQVRSV
;
A
#
# COMPACT_ATOMS: atom_id res chain seq x y z
N MET A 1 28.04 54.71 -9.49
CA MET A 1 28.06 54.02 -8.18
C MET A 1 26.96 52.98 -8.22
N THR A 2 27.34 51.77 -8.58
CA THR A 2 26.45 50.65 -8.90
C THR A 2 27.02 49.45 -8.15
N VAL A 3 26.31 49.02 -7.11
CA VAL A 3 26.69 47.91 -6.24
C VAL A 3 26.10 46.64 -6.83
N THR A 4 26.95 45.80 -7.38
CA THR A 4 26.64 44.43 -7.82
C THR A 4 26.75 43.49 -6.63
N THR A 5 25.65 42.83 -6.26
CA THR A 5 25.59 41.78 -5.24
C THR A 5 25.81 40.41 -5.89
N SER A 6 26.80 39.68 -5.37
CA SER A 6 27.17 38.33 -5.78
C SER A 6 26.26 37.27 -5.15
N ALA A 7 25.84 36.29 -5.94
CA ALA A 7 25.10 35.11 -5.52
C ALA A 7 26.01 34.08 -4.82
N PRO A 8 25.51 33.29 -3.85
CA PRO A 8 26.30 32.27 -3.16
C PRO A 8 26.52 31.03 -4.04
N SER A 9 27.77 30.55 -4.03
CA SER A 9 28.27 29.39 -4.76
C SER A 9 27.70 28.07 -4.24
N THR A 10 27.14 27.27 -5.15
CA THR A 10 26.80 25.86 -4.98
C THR A 10 28.05 25.00 -4.72
N PRO A 11 28.04 24.05 -3.76
CA PRO A 11 29.15 23.12 -3.60
C PRO A 11 29.18 22.11 -4.75
N LYS A 12 30.37 21.91 -5.30
CA LYS A 12 30.66 20.97 -6.38
C LYS A 12 30.34 19.54 -5.94
N SER A 13 29.57 18.83 -6.75
CA SER A 13 29.30 17.40 -6.62
C SER A 13 30.55 16.59 -7.00
N ASP A 14 31.10 15.82 -6.06
CA ASP A 14 32.08 14.79 -6.34
C ASP A 14 31.44 13.69 -7.20
N THR A 15 31.82 13.65 -8.48
CA THR A 15 31.55 12.52 -9.37
C THR A 15 32.49 11.37 -9.00
N SER A 16 32.08 10.55 -8.03
CA SER A 16 32.55 9.18 -7.93
C SER A 16 31.60 8.30 -8.76
N SER A 17 32.14 7.55 -9.72
CA SER A 17 31.44 6.50 -10.47
C SER A 17 31.08 5.35 -9.52
N GLY A 18 30.07 5.60 -8.70
CA GLY A 18 29.54 4.63 -7.74
C GLY A 18 28.70 3.59 -8.45
N ARG A 19 29.14 2.33 -8.39
CA ARG A 19 28.35 1.15 -8.71
C ARG A 19 27.00 1.24 -7.98
N HIS A 20 25.88 1.42 -8.70
CA HIS A 20 24.56 1.43 -8.10
C HIS A 20 24.28 0.04 -7.50
N LYS A 21 24.23 -0.05 -6.16
CA LYS A 21 23.88 -1.29 -5.47
C LYS A 21 22.40 -1.60 -5.72
N THR A 22 22.11 -2.83 -6.13
CA THR A 22 20.73 -3.31 -6.30
C THR A 22 20.02 -3.44 -4.93
N SER A 23 18.69 -3.53 -4.92
CA SER A 23 17.92 -3.79 -3.69
C SER A 23 18.36 -5.09 -3.00
N LEU A 24 18.66 -6.12 -3.80
CA LEU A 24 19.28 -7.38 -3.38
C LEU A 24 20.66 -7.17 -2.78
N ASP A 25 21.50 -6.29 -3.33
CA ASP A 25 22.80 -6.00 -2.72
C ASP A 25 22.68 -5.31 -1.36
N PHE A 26 21.63 -4.54 -1.09
CA PHE A 26 21.40 -4.00 0.26
C PHE A 26 20.88 -5.05 1.25
N ILE A 27 20.09 -6.02 0.80
CA ILE A 27 19.54 -7.11 1.64
C ILE A 27 20.58 -8.21 1.87
N CYS A 28 21.41 -8.52 0.87
CA CYS A 28 22.42 -9.59 0.89
C CYS A 28 23.82 -9.12 1.30
N SER A 29 24.08 -7.81 1.36
CA SER A 29 25.36 -7.29 1.87
C SER A 29 25.21 -6.86 3.34
N ARG A 30 26.29 -6.98 4.10
CA ARG A 30 26.37 -6.48 5.48
C ARG A 30 25.93 -5.01 5.49
N PRO A 31 24.84 -4.62 6.19
CA PRO A 31 24.42 -3.24 6.21
C PRO A 31 25.48 -2.42 6.97
N THR A 32 25.75 -1.20 6.50
CA THR A 32 26.87 -0.39 6.96
C THR A 32 26.71 -0.04 8.45
N SER A 33 27.48 -0.70 9.32
CA SER A 33 27.52 -0.39 10.75
C SER A 33 28.29 0.90 11.00
N LEU A 34 27.77 1.80 11.83
CA LEU A 34 28.59 2.83 12.45
C LEU A 34 29.59 2.15 13.40
N ALA A 35 30.87 2.21 13.06
CA ALA A 35 31.95 1.63 13.86
C ALA A 35 32.33 2.57 15.01
N GLY A 36 32.50 2.00 16.20
CA GLY A 36 33.06 2.70 17.35
C GLY A 36 33.10 1.85 18.62
N SER A 37 34.15 1.04 18.79
CA SER A 37 34.63 0.59 20.11
C SER A 37 36.08 0.09 20.00
N PRO A 38 37.02 0.59 20.82
CA PRO A 38 38.42 0.19 20.76
C PRO A 38 38.68 -1.10 21.53
N SER A 39 39.50 -1.96 20.93
CA SER A 39 40.02 -3.20 21.49
C SER A 39 41.08 -2.95 22.56
N ALA A 40 40.88 -3.49 23.77
CA ALA A 40 41.93 -3.57 24.78
C ALA A 40 42.78 -4.83 24.56
N SER A 41 44.09 -4.62 24.49
CA SER A 41 45.16 -5.61 24.30
C SER A 41 45.33 -6.51 25.53
N ALA A 42 45.38 -7.82 25.31
CA ALA A 42 45.83 -8.80 26.30
C ALA A 42 47.34 -9.00 26.19
N SER A 43 48.07 -8.81 27.30
CA SER A 43 49.46 -9.22 27.45
C SER A 43 49.53 -10.48 28.32
N ALA A 44 50.20 -11.50 27.79
CA ALA A 44 50.51 -12.75 28.46
C ALA A 44 51.82 -12.60 29.27
N SER A 45 51.87 -13.20 30.46
CA SER A 45 53.12 -13.46 31.18
C SER A 45 53.12 -14.87 31.78
N THR A 46 54.26 -15.52 31.59
CA THR A 46 54.65 -16.90 31.95
C THR A 46 54.85 -17.10 33.46
N PRO A 47 54.84 -18.37 33.95
CA PRO A 47 54.84 -18.67 35.37
C PRO A 47 56.25 -18.87 35.93
N THR A 48 56.45 -18.50 37.20
CA THR A 48 57.63 -18.87 37.99
C THR A 48 57.15 -19.65 39.22
N MET A 49 57.77 -20.81 39.44
CA MET A 49 57.54 -21.66 40.59
C MET A 49 58.15 -21.06 41.86
N ALA A 50 57.41 -21.12 42.97
CA ALA A 50 58.00 -21.21 44.31
C ALA A 50 57.03 -21.99 45.21
N ASP A 51 57.63 -23.01 45.81
CA ASP A 51 57.12 -23.92 46.82
C ASP A 51 56.91 -23.16 48.14
N ASP A 52 55.77 -23.38 48.80
CA ASP A 52 55.62 -23.28 50.25
C ASP A 52 54.20 -23.66 50.62
N THR A 53 54.05 -24.87 51.16
CA THR A 53 52.85 -25.34 51.87
C THR A 53 52.68 -24.62 53.20
N PRO A 54 51.51 -24.01 53.47
CA PRO A 54 51.04 -23.83 54.84
C PRO A 54 49.77 -24.66 55.09
N VAL A 55 49.87 -25.49 56.13
CA VAL A 55 48.84 -25.99 57.07
C VAL A 55 47.39 -25.56 56.77
N PRO A 56 46.41 -26.48 56.76
CA PRO A 56 45.02 -26.17 56.43
C PRO A 56 44.38 -25.33 57.54
N LEU A 57 44.32 -24.01 57.33
CA LEU A 57 43.40 -23.14 58.03
C LEU A 57 41.99 -23.42 57.47
N LEU A 58 41.11 -23.94 58.33
CA LEU A 58 39.66 -23.94 58.12
C LEU A 58 39.22 -22.56 57.59
N PRO A 59 38.56 -22.46 56.43
CA PRO A 59 38.09 -21.17 55.95
C PRO A 59 36.93 -20.69 56.83
N THR A 60 37.28 -19.77 57.72
CA THR A 60 36.35 -18.85 58.39
C THR A 60 35.70 -17.90 57.37
N LYS A 61 34.46 -17.50 57.70
CA LYS A 61 33.64 -16.42 57.12
C LYS A 61 32.81 -16.82 55.90
N PHE A 62 31.55 -17.17 56.15
CA PHE A 62 30.48 -16.94 55.18
C PHE A 62 30.49 -15.44 54.85
N SER A 63 31.07 -15.06 53.71
CA SER A 63 30.87 -13.73 53.13
C SER A 63 29.37 -13.51 53.03
N LYS A 64 28.85 -12.41 53.60
CA LYS A 64 27.43 -12.05 53.44
C LYS A 64 27.19 -11.85 51.95
N LYS A 65 26.61 -12.85 51.28
CA LYS A 65 26.19 -12.75 49.89
C LYS A 65 25.08 -11.71 49.83
N THR A 66 25.35 -10.63 49.13
CA THR A 66 24.43 -9.53 48.85
C THR A 66 23.89 -9.65 47.43
N LEU A 67 22.86 -8.87 47.09
CA LEU A 67 22.22 -8.95 45.76
C LEU A 67 23.21 -8.78 44.60
N LYS A 68 24.23 -7.92 44.76
CA LYS A 68 25.28 -7.69 43.74
C LYS A 68 26.17 -8.92 43.49
N ASP A 69 26.19 -9.89 44.41
CA ASP A 69 27.01 -11.10 44.30
C ASP A 69 26.28 -12.22 43.52
N LEU A 70 25.05 -11.96 43.07
CA LEU A 70 24.33 -12.86 42.17
C LEU A 70 24.98 -12.89 40.78
N PRO A 71 24.96 -14.06 40.10
CA PRO A 71 25.32 -14.16 38.69
C PRO A 71 24.54 -13.16 37.83
N ARG A 72 25.19 -12.73 36.75
CA ARG A 72 24.64 -11.76 35.79
C ARG A 72 23.27 -12.16 35.27
N GLU A 73 23.08 -13.45 35.02
CA GLU A 73 21.85 -14.03 34.47
C GLU A 73 20.70 -13.89 35.47
N LEU A 74 20.96 -14.03 36.76
CA LEU A 74 19.97 -13.85 37.82
C LEU A 74 19.64 -12.37 38.03
N LEU A 75 20.65 -11.49 37.99
CA LEU A 75 20.42 -10.03 38.02
C LEU A 75 19.57 -9.58 36.82
N ALA A 76 19.84 -10.13 35.64
CA ALA A 76 19.04 -9.87 34.45
C ALA A 76 17.60 -10.40 34.60
N LEU A 77 17.41 -11.57 35.21
CA LEU A 77 16.09 -12.12 35.48
C LEU A 77 15.29 -11.25 36.47
N VAL A 78 15.94 -10.75 37.53
CA VAL A 78 15.34 -9.77 38.45
C VAL A 78 14.93 -8.51 37.67
N ALA A 79 15.83 -7.96 36.85
CA ALA A 79 15.53 -6.78 36.04
C ALA A 79 14.39 -7.02 35.04
N PHE A 80 14.28 -8.22 34.47
CA PHE A 80 13.18 -8.61 33.59
C PHE A 80 11.83 -8.57 34.33
N HIS A 81 11.76 -9.17 35.51
CA HIS A 81 10.54 -9.21 36.34
C HIS A 81 10.20 -7.88 37.04
N LEU A 82 11.10 -6.89 37.01
CA LEU A 82 10.74 -5.51 37.36
C LEU A 82 9.90 -4.83 36.27
N VAL A 83 10.03 -5.27 35.02
CA VAL A 83 9.30 -4.69 33.88
C VAL A 83 8.09 -5.55 33.52
N VAL A 84 8.24 -6.86 33.53
CA VAL A 84 7.24 -7.82 33.09
C VAL A 84 6.62 -8.50 34.30
N ASP A 85 5.29 -8.41 34.41
CA ASP A 85 4.55 -9.03 35.50
C ASP A 85 4.37 -10.55 35.31
N ASP A 86 3.72 -11.20 36.30
CA ASP A 86 3.49 -12.64 36.31
C ASP A 86 2.51 -13.09 35.20
N GLU A 87 1.70 -12.17 34.67
CA GLU A 87 0.81 -12.43 33.52
C GLU A 87 1.55 -12.27 32.18
N GLY A 88 2.83 -11.89 32.20
CA GLY A 88 3.66 -11.68 31.01
C GLY A 88 3.43 -10.33 30.33
N LEU A 89 2.74 -9.40 30.99
CA LEU A 89 2.48 -8.06 30.49
C LEU A 89 3.66 -7.15 30.81
N SER A 90 4.18 -6.49 29.77
CA SER A 90 5.32 -5.57 29.90
C SER A 90 4.88 -4.15 30.26
N SER A 91 5.56 -3.57 31.26
CA SER A 91 5.45 -2.18 31.68
C SER A 91 6.58 -1.32 31.09
N HIS A 92 6.70 -0.06 31.53
CA HIS A 92 7.72 0.84 31.01
C HIS A 92 9.13 0.46 31.55
N PRO A 93 10.19 0.44 30.73
CA PRO A 93 11.53 0.01 31.16
C PRO A 93 12.17 0.89 32.25
N SER A 94 11.57 2.04 32.57
CA SER A 94 12.00 2.87 33.71
C SER A 94 11.91 2.15 35.05
N ALA A 95 11.12 1.07 35.16
CA ALA A 95 11.08 0.23 36.36
C ALA A 95 12.44 -0.40 36.71
N ILE A 96 13.36 -0.49 35.74
CA ILE A 96 14.74 -0.99 35.96
C ILE A 96 15.63 0.08 36.62
N LEU A 97 15.29 1.37 36.51
CA LEU A 97 16.16 2.46 36.98
C LEU A 97 16.53 2.38 38.47
N PRO A 98 15.62 2.11 39.42
CA PRO A 98 15.99 1.97 40.82
C PRO A 98 17.05 0.88 41.06
N LEU A 99 16.96 -0.24 40.34
CA LEU A 99 17.93 -1.33 40.42
C LEU A 99 19.29 -0.93 39.82
N LEU A 100 19.29 -0.22 38.69
CA LEU A 100 20.51 0.32 38.07
C LEU A 100 21.22 1.34 38.95
N TYR A 101 20.49 2.10 39.77
CA TYR A 101 21.07 3.08 40.69
C TYR A 101 21.50 2.50 42.04
N ALA A 102 21.11 1.27 42.36
CA ALA A 102 21.42 0.64 43.65
C ALA A 102 22.91 0.24 43.79
N SER A 103 23.59 -0.11 42.70
CA SER A 103 24.99 -0.58 42.73
C SER A 103 25.67 -0.46 41.37
N LYS A 104 26.93 0.02 41.35
CA LYS A 104 27.76 0.08 40.13
C LYS A 104 27.97 -1.30 39.49
N SER A 105 28.18 -2.32 40.32
CA SER A 105 28.35 -3.70 39.85
C SER A 105 27.06 -4.28 39.25
N ILE A 106 25.90 -3.96 39.84
CA ILE A 106 24.60 -4.33 39.24
C ILE A 106 24.41 -3.59 37.93
N ASN A 107 24.66 -2.28 37.90
CA ASN A 107 24.58 -1.46 36.69
C ASN A 107 25.41 -2.06 35.55
N GLU A 108 26.68 -2.36 35.80
CA GLU A 108 27.57 -2.98 34.82
C GLU A 108 27.05 -4.34 34.33
N ALA A 109 26.41 -5.11 35.21
CA ALA A 109 25.85 -6.42 34.88
C ALA A 109 24.58 -6.36 33.99
N ILE A 110 23.71 -5.36 34.16
CA ILE A 110 22.38 -5.31 33.48
C ILE A 110 22.16 -4.08 32.57
N SER A 111 23.16 -3.20 32.42
CA SER A 111 23.06 -2.05 31.52
C SER A 111 22.84 -2.47 30.06
N PHE A 112 22.28 -1.54 29.27
CA PHE A 112 21.97 -1.74 27.86
C PHE A 112 23.16 -2.25 27.04
N ASP A 113 24.30 -1.57 27.15
CA ASP A 113 25.47 -1.87 26.33
C ASP A 113 26.10 -3.22 26.69
N ASN A 114 26.05 -3.56 27.99
CA ASN A 114 26.73 -4.73 28.52
C ASN A 114 25.84 -5.99 28.47
N ASN A 115 24.51 -5.86 28.51
CA ASN A 115 23.59 -6.99 28.58
C ASN A 115 22.47 -6.95 27.52
N PRO A 116 22.80 -7.03 26.22
CA PRO A 116 21.80 -6.99 25.15
C PRO A 116 20.77 -8.13 25.22
N GLN A 117 21.13 -9.27 25.84
CA GLN A 117 20.23 -10.41 26.03
C GLN A 117 19.01 -10.07 26.88
N LEU A 118 19.18 -9.26 27.94
CA LEU A 118 18.06 -8.78 28.75
C LEU A 118 17.07 -7.97 27.90
N TYR A 119 17.56 -7.01 27.12
CA TYR A 119 16.71 -6.13 26.32
C TYR A 119 16.09 -6.84 25.11
N HIS A 120 16.73 -7.88 24.58
CA HIS A 120 16.12 -8.80 23.63
C HIS A 120 14.93 -9.56 24.25
N LYS A 121 15.07 -10.07 25.47
CA LYS A 121 13.95 -10.71 26.19
C LYS A 121 12.82 -9.72 26.47
N LEU A 122 13.15 -8.51 26.90
CA LEU A 122 12.17 -7.43 27.11
C LEU A 122 11.46 -7.06 25.81
N PHE A 123 12.17 -7.02 24.68
CA PHE A 123 11.54 -6.82 23.37
C PHE A 123 10.46 -7.86 23.11
N ARG A 124 10.79 -9.16 23.25
CA ARG A 124 9.84 -10.26 22.99
C ARG A 124 8.67 -10.30 23.97
N ALA A 125 8.88 -9.82 25.20
CA ALA A 125 7.80 -9.64 26.17
C ALA A 125 6.86 -8.49 25.76
N THR A 126 7.43 -7.39 25.25
CA THR A 126 6.70 -6.14 24.96
C THR A 126 6.03 -6.10 23.60
N PHE A 127 6.65 -6.68 22.57
CA PHE A 127 6.24 -6.55 21.17
C PHE A 127 6.02 -7.90 20.50
N ASP A 128 5.12 -7.92 19.53
CA ASP A 128 4.93 -9.06 18.64
C ASP A 128 6.11 -9.15 17.66
N TYR A 129 6.57 -10.37 17.41
CA TYR A 129 7.71 -10.66 16.55
C TYR A 129 7.49 -11.83 15.58
N ALA A 130 6.35 -12.53 15.65
CA ALA A 130 6.11 -13.70 14.80
C ALA A 130 6.11 -13.34 13.30
N ALA A 131 5.58 -12.17 12.95
CA ALA A 131 5.64 -11.65 11.58
C ALA A 131 7.08 -11.48 11.06
N LEU A 132 8.01 -11.07 11.91
CA LEU A 132 9.42 -10.93 11.54
C LEU A 132 10.03 -12.27 11.16
N ASP A 133 9.80 -13.30 11.99
CA ASP A 133 10.32 -14.64 11.74
C ASP A 133 9.73 -15.23 10.45
N ARG A 134 8.41 -15.09 10.23
CA ARG A 134 7.76 -15.55 8.99
C ARG A 134 8.30 -14.86 7.75
N ARG A 135 8.42 -13.53 7.78
CA ARG A 135 8.92 -12.73 6.66
C ARG A 135 10.39 -13.00 6.38
N TYR A 136 11.20 -13.21 7.42
CA TYR A 136 12.59 -13.64 7.28
C TYR A 136 12.70 -15.00 6.60
N ASN A 137 11.96 -15.99 7.09
CA ASN A 137 11.95 -17.33 6.50
C ASN A 137 11.49 -17.30 5.04
N TRP A 138 10.46 -16.51 4.74
CA TRP A 138 10.02 -16.30 3.36
C TRP A 138 11.12 -15.68 2.49
N MET A 139 11.82 -14.65 2.98
CA MET A 139 12.96 -14.08 2.25
C MET A 139 14.06 -15.11 2.05
N VAL A 140 14.37 -15.94 3.05
CA VAL A 140 15.37 -17.00 2.91
C VAL A 140 14.95 -17.97 1.82
N SER A 141 13.73 -18.51 1.85
CA SER A 141 13.25 -19.45 0.84
C SER A 141 13.24 -18.87 -0.57
N ASN A 142 12.84 -17.59 -0.72
CA ASN A 142 12.64 -16.99 -2.04
C ASN A 142 13.90 -16.32 -2.60
N LEU A 143 14.80 -15.79 -1.77
CA LEU A 143 16.01 -15.11 -2.22
C LEU A 143 17.24 -16.04 -2.31
N THR A 144 17.26 -17.17 -1.59
CA THR A 144 18.41 -18.10 -1.65
C THR A 144 18.58 -18.70 -3.04
N ASN A 145 17.48 -18.96 -3.75
CA ASN A 145 17.51 -19.48 -5.12
C ASN A 145 18.01 -18.45 -6.16
N LEU A 146 17.91 -17.14 -5.88
CA LEU A 146 18.45 -16.09 -6.74
C LEU A 146 19.92 -15.80 -6.50
N ALA A 147 20.39 -16.11 -5.30
CA ALA A 147 21.78 -15.97 -4.95
C ALA A 147 22.59 -17.15 -5.52
N ASN A 148 22.57 -17.33 -6.85
CA ASN A 148 23.48 -18.18 -7.67
C ASN A 148 24.98 -17.89 -7.44
N LYS A 149 25.35 -17.25 -6.32
CA LYS A 149 26.68 -16.78 -5.92
C LYS A 149 26.93 -16.95 -4.41
N GLY A 150 26.48 -18.03 -3.77
CA GLY A 150 26.98 -18.47 -2.46
C GLY A 150 26.93 -17.44 -1.30
N LYS A 151 26.17 -16.34 -1.44
CA LYS A 151 26.05 -15.30 -0.42
C LYS A 151 25.05 -15.79 0.62
N LYS A 152 25.54 -16.16 1.81
CA LYS A 152 24.68 -16.44 2.97
C LYS A 152 23.82 -15.20 3.24
N ILE A 153 22.50 -15.39 3.29
CA ILE A 153 21.58 -14.34 3.72
C ILE A 153 21.95 -13.95 5.15
N PHE A 154 22.18 -12.65 5.36
CA PHE A 154 22.54 -12.12 6.66
C PHE A 154 21.40 -12.40 7.66
N ASN A 155 21.67 -13.20 8.68
CA ASN A 155 20.71 -13.44 9.75
C ASN A 155 20.72 -12.28 10.75
N LEU A 156 19.92 -11.26 10.45
CA LEU A 156 19.72 -10.08 11.29
C LEU A 156 19.29 -10.44 12.71
N PHE A 157 18.53 -11.52 12.86
CA PHE A 157 17.88 -11.89 14.11
C PHE A 157 18.75 -12.75 15.02
N ALA A 158 19.94 -13.16 14.55
CA ALA A 158 20.90 -13.94 15.33
C ALA A 158 21.63 -13.12 16.40
N ASP A 159 21.77 -11.80 16.23
CA ASP A 159 22.42 -10.91 17.20
C ASP A 159 21.39 -10.29 18.17
N PRO A 160 21.43 -10.61 19.48
CA PRO A 160 20.58 -9.99 20.49
C PRO A 160 20.70 -8.47 20.55
N ARG A 161 21.87 -7.91 20.19
CA ARG A 161 22.10 -6.46 20.22
C ARG A 161 21.22 -5.73 19.21
N SER A 162 20.95 -6.33 18.05
CA SER A 162 20.01 -5.76 17.06
C SER A 162 18.60 -5.62 17.64
N TRP A 163 18.11 -6.64 18.36
CA TRP A 163 16.82 -6.59 19.05
C TRP A 163 16.79 -5.56 20.17
N ALA A 164 17.86 -5.47 20.96
CA ALA A 164 18.01 -4.46 22.00
C ALA A 164 17.95 -3.04 21.41
N ILE A 165 18.61 -2.78 20.29
CA ILE A 165 18.56 -1.49 19.60
C ILE A 165 17.14 -1.17 19.14
N ASP A 166 16.42 -2.12 18.53
CA ASP A 166 15.03 -1.89 18.10
C ASP A 166 14.11 -1.63 19.30
N TYR A 167 14.33 -2.32 20.43
CA TYR A 167 13.61 -2.09 21.69
C TYR A 167 13.77 -0.64 22.16
N ARG A 168 15.01 -0.15 22.20
CA ARG A 168 15.31 1.25 22.55
C ARG A 168 14.65 2.22 21.58
N SER A 169 14.81 1.99 20.27
CA SER A 169 14.27 2.88 19.24
C SER A 169 12.75 3.02 19.29
N ARG A 170 12.00 1.95 19.61
CA ARG A 170 10.54 2.00 19.76
C ARG A 170 10.09 2.82 20.97
N TRP A 171 10.80 2.73 22.10
CA TRP A 171 10.51 3.57 23.26
C TRP A 171 10.88 5.04 23.05
N GLU A 172 11.99 5.32 22.36
CA GLU A 172 12.36 6.68 21.94
C GLU A 172 11.31 7.27 20.98
N SER A 173 10.83 6.46 20.04
CA SER A 173 9.73 6.82 19.12
C SER A 173 8.45 7.14 19.89
N CYS A 174 8.06 6.30 20.85
CA CYS A 174 6.93 6.54 21.73
C CYS A 174 7.04 7.87 22.48
N MET A 175 8.22 8.21 23.01
CA MET A 175 8.45 9.50 23.69
C MET A 175 8.22 10.67 22.74
N ARG A 176 8.79 10.62 21.53
CA ARG A 176 8.61 11.68 20.51
C ARG A 176 7.16 11.81 20.06
N MET A 177 6.48 10.69 19.79
CA MET A 177 5.06 10.68 19.42
C MET A 177 4.19 11.35 20.49
N ARG A 178 4.46 11.08 21.77
CA ARG A 178 3.77 11.76 22.89
C ARG A 178 4.04 13.26 22.92
N LYS A 179 5.27 13.69 22.63
CA LYS A 179 5.61 15.12 22.52
C LYS A 179 4.91 15.80 21.35
N VAL A 180 4.89 15.18 20.17
CA VAL A 180 4.10 15.67 19.03
C VAL A 180 2.61 15.80 19.39
N ALA A 181 2.05 14.81 20.08
CA ALA A 181 0.66 14.85 20.53
C ALA A 181 0.40 15.94 21.60
N GLU A 182 1.34 16.16 22.52
CA GLU A 182 1.28 17.17 23.58
C GLU A 182 1.33 18.59 23.02
N TYR A 183 2.32 18.88 22.17
CA TYR A 183 2.51 20.20 21.55
C TYR A 183 1.61 20.46 20.36
N ARG A 184 0.93 19.42 19.83
CA ARG A 184 0.12 19.46 18.61
C ARG A 184 0.89 20.02 17.41
N GLN A 185 2.19 19.73 17.36
CA GLN A 185 3.10 20.19 16.32
C GLN A 185 4.03 19.06 15.87
N VAL A 186 4.20 18.89 14.56
CA VAL A 186 5.14 17.89 14.01
C VAL A 186 6.60 18.26 14.29
N GLU A 187 7.01 19.46 13.89
CA GLU A 187 8.39 19.92 14.07
C GLU A 187 8.58 20.57 15.44
N ILE A 188 9.29 19.87 16.34
CA ILE A 188 9.61 20.30 17.70
C ILE A 188 11.13 20.42 17.83
N PRO A 189 11.68 21.63 18.00
CA PRO A 189 13.12 21.86 18.08
C PRO A 189 13.83 20.94 19.08
N GLY A 190 14.85 20.20 18.61
CA GLY A 190 15.63 19.28 19.43
C GLY A 190 14.94 17.96 19.82
N VAL A 191 13.68 17.75 19.41
CA VAL A 191 12.90 16.56 19.77
C VAL A 191 12.47 15.78 18.52
N CYS A 192 11.87 16.45 17.54
CA CYS A 192 11.32 15.83 16.34
C CYS A 192 11.44 16.80 15.16
N ASP A 193 12.22 16.43 14.15
CA ASP A 193 12.19 17.07 12.84
C ASP A 193 11.42 16.18 11.84
N LYS A 194 11.26 16.67 10.60
CA LYS A 194 10.53 15.93 9.56
C LYS A 194 11.13 14.56 9.28
N GLU A 195 12.46 14.41 9.25
CA GLU A 195 13.10 13.11 9.00
C GLU A 195 12.85 12.11 10.14
N THR A 196 12.94 12.58 11.38
CA THR A 196 12.66 11.80 12.58
C THR A 196 11.19 11.40 12.64
N PHE A 197 10.28 12.32 12.30
CA PHE A 197 8.85 12.03 12.22
C PHE A 197 8.55 10.93 11.20
N ILE A 198 9.19 10.97 10.02
CA ILE A 198 9.06 9.93 8.99
C ILE A 198 9.61 8.59 9.48
N ALA A 199 10.74 8.58 10.21
CA ALA A 199 11.25 7.37 10.82
C ALA A 199 10.29 6.81 11.88
N ASP A 200 9.61 7.67 12.64
CA ASP A 200 8.58 7.27 13.59
C ASP A 200 7.33 6.71 12.88
N LEU A 201 6.90 7.29 11.75
CA LEU A 201 5.85 6.73 10.90
C LEU A 201 6.18 5.33 10.38
N TRP A 202 7.44 5.06 10.00
CA TRP A 202 7.87 3.70 9.65
C TRP A 202 7.72 2.75 10.84
N ASN A 203 8.12 3.16 12.05
CA ASN A 203 7.95 2.35 13.25
C ASN A 203 6.47 2.06 13.55
N VAL A 204 5.59 3.05 13.38
CA VAL A 204 4.13 2.86 13.50
C VAL A 204 3.63 1.84 12.47
N TRP A 205 4.06 1.96 11.20
CA TRP A 205 3.67 1.02 10.15
C TRP A 205 4.13 -0.42 10.46
N PHE A 206 5.35 -0.61 10.97
CA PHE A 206 5.81 -1.92 11.41
C PHE A 206 5.00 -2.43 12.60
N LEU A 207 4.76 -1.60 13.62
CA LEU A 207 3.96 -1.99 14.78
C LEU A 207 2.55 -2.45 14.37
N LEU A 208 1.90 -1.75 13.44
CA LEU A 208 0.57 -2.10 12.94
C LEU A 208 0.58 -3.37 12.08
N THR A 209 1.50 -3.49 11.13
CA THR A 209 1.54 -4.63 10.19
C THR A 209 2.17 -5.89 10.78
N GLU A 210 2.84 -5.78 11.92
CA GLU A 210 3.40 -6.90 12.70
C GLU A 210 2.57 -7.17 13.96
N ASN A 211 1.38 -6.60 14.08
CA ASN A 211 0.52 -6.77 15.24
C ASN A 211 -0.15 -8.15 15.27
N ASP A 212 0.08 -8.87 16.36
CA ASP A 212 -0.65 -10.09 16.74
C ASP A 212 -1.30 -9.91 18.14
N GLY A 213 -1.35 -8.66 18.65
CA GLY A 213 -2.09 -8.26 19.84
C GLY A 213 -1.33 -7.27 20.74
N LYS A 214 -0.01 -7.43 20.88
CA LYS A 214 0.81 -6.58 21.77
C LYS A 214 1.13 -5.23 21.16
N ASN A 215 1.45 -5.19 19.86
CA ASN A 215 1.93 -3.96 19.22
C ASN A 215 0.86 -2.87 19.16
N LEU A 216 -0.39 -3.22 18.84
CA LEU A 216 -1.50 -2.28 18.82
C LEU A 216 -1.79 -1.75 20.22
N ARG A 217 -1.78 -2.64 21.23
CA ARG A 217 -1.91 -2.23 22.64
C ARG A 217 -0.85 -1.22 23.04
N PHE A 218 0.40 -1.40 22.61
CA PHE A 218 1.48 -0.44 22.85
C PHE A 218 1.17 0.93 22.19
N LEU A 219 0.78 0.94 20.91
CA LEU A 219 0.44 2.17 20.19
C LEU A 219 -0.70 2.94 20.87
N ASP A 220 -1.76 2.25 21.27
CA ASP A 220 -2.95 2.85 21.88
C ASP A 220 -2.68 3.33 23.31
N GLN A 221 -2.01 2.51 24.13
CA GLN A 221 -1.83 2.80 25.57
C GLN A 221 -0.59 3.65 25.89
N ARG A 222 0.37 3.78 24.97
CA ARG A 222 1.64 4.47 25.23
C ARG A 222 1.92 5.60 24.24
N CYS A 223 1.53 5.49 22.97
CA CYS A 223 2.02 6.40 21.93
C CYS A 223 1.05 7.53 21.55
N HIS A 224 -0.20 7.51 22.02
CA HIS A 224 -1.24 8.48 21.62
C HIS A 224 -1.42 8.55 20.08
N LEU A 225 -1.42 7.40 19.42
CA LEU A 225 -1.37 7.26 17.96
C LEU A 225 -2.37 8.16 17.21
N LYS A 226 -3.63 8.21 17.66
CA LYS A 226 -4.67 9.03 17.01
C LYS A 226 -4.30 10.51 16.97
N VAL A 227 -3.84 11.05 18.09
CA VAL A 227 -3.46 12.47 18.18
C VAL A 227 -2.19 12.75 17.37
N PHE A 228 -1.24 11.82 17.38
CA PHE A 228 -0.02 11.90 16.57
C PHE A 228 -0.33 12.02 15.07
N LEU A 229 -1.22 11.17 14.53
CA LEU A 229 -1.64 11.25 13.13
C LEU A 229 -2.56 12.44 12.84
N GLU A 230 -3.42 12.83 13.79
CA GLU A 230 -4.26 14.03 13.67
C GLU A 230 -3.40 15.30 13.54
N THR A 231 -2.32 15.38 14.31
CA THR A 231 -1.36 16.50 14.23
C THR A 231 -0.72 16.57 12.84
N TYR A 232 -0.25 15.44 12.28
CA TYR A 232 0.28 15.43 10.91
C TYR A 232 -0.75 15.79 9.84
N TYR A 233 -1.99 15.30 10.01
CA TYR A 233 -3.11 15.67 9.13
C TYR A 233 -3.31 17.19 9.10
N LYS A 234 -3.36 17.84 10.27
CA LYS A 234 -3.57 19.29 10.38
C LYS A 234 -2.36 20.11 9.95
N ASP A 235 -1.15 19.68 10.32
CA ASP A 235 0.07 20.46 10.12
C ASP A 235 0.67 20.37 8.72
N ASP A 236 0.54 19.22 8.06
CA ASP A 236 1.19 18.96 6.77
C ASP A 236 0.14 18.73 5.68
N LEU A 237 -0.72 17.70 5.81
CA LEU A 237 -1.66 17.31 4.75
C LEU A 237 -2.66 18.40 4.39
N LEU A 238 -3.38 18.94 5.38
CA LEU A 238 -4.40 19.95 5.16
C LEU A 238 -3.78 21.26 4.66
N LYS A 239 -2.70 21.72 5.29
CA LYS A 239 -2.01 22.96 4.87
C LYS A 239 -1.45 22.85 3.44
N GLU A 240 -0.86 21.72 3.06
CA GLU A 240 -0.37 21.54 1.69
C GLU A 240 -1.51 21.51 0.67
N SER A 241 -2.68 20.99 1.02
CA SER A 241 -3.84 20.96 0.11
C SER A 241 -4.40 22.34 -0.23
N LEU A 242 -4.11 23.36 0.59
CA LEU A 242 -4.47 24.76 0.34
C LEU A 242 -3.52 25.45 -0.65
N VAL A 243 -2.37 24.86 -0.96
CA VAL A 243 -1.41 25.41 -1.92
C VAL A 243 -1.95 25.19 -3.34
N PRO A 244 -2.04 26.25 -4.18
CA PRO A 244 -2.50 26.12 -5.55
C PRO A 244 -1.68 25.09 -6.34
N GLY A 245 -2.36 24.14 -6.99
CA GLY A 245 -1.70 23.11 -7.79
C GLY A 245 -2.22 21.72 -7.48
N TYR A 246 -1.45 20.73 -7.93
CA TYR A 246 -1.65 19.33 -7.56
C TYR A 246 -0.76 19.01 -6.37
N PRO A 247 -1.31 18.56 -5.23
CA PRO A 247 -0.51 18.29 -4.04
C PRO A 247 0.50 17.15 -4.30
N ARG A 248 1.62 17.15 -3.60
CA ARG A 248 2.67 16.14 -3.88
C ARG A 248 2.25 14.77 -3.39
N GLU A 249 2.66 13.74 -4.13
CA GLU A 249 2.68 12.36 -3.66
C GLU A 249 4.04 12.10 -3.01
N THR A 250 4.03 11.80 -1.72
CA THR A 250 5.25 11.53 -0.93
C THR A 250 5.03 10.33 -0.02
N GLY A 251 6.11 9.65 0.36
CA GLY A 251 6.01 8.40 1.08
C GLY A 251 5.56 8.53 2.54
N ASP A 252 5.76 9.68 3.17
CA ASP A 252 5.22 10.02 4.49
C ASP A 252 3.69 10.08 4.48
N LYS A 253 3.08 10.67 3.44
CA LYS A 253 1.62 10.65 3.26
C LYS A 253 1.10 9.24 3.05
N SER A 254 1.87 8.41 2.36
CA SER A 254 1.55 6.99 2.21
C SER A 254 1.51 6.28 3.55
N LEU A 255 2.57 6.40 4.35
CA LEU A 255 2.65 5.79 5.67
C LEU A 255 1.50 6.27 6.56
N ALA A 256 1.26 7.58 6.64
CA ALA A 256 0.17 8.13 7.44
C ALA A 256 -1.22 7.62 7.00
N THR A 257 -1.46 7.53 5.69
CA THR A 257 -2.71 7.01 5.10
C THR A 257 -2.95 5.55 5.51
N TRP A 258 -1.96 4.69 5.25
CA TRP A 258 -2.09 3.27 5.55
C TRP A 258 -2.09 2.97 7.05
N CYS A 259 -1.32 3.71 7.85
CA CYS A 259 -1.38 3.60 9.31
C CYS A 259 -2.77 3.99 9.83
N SER A 260 -3.39 5.04 9.28
CA SER A 260 -4.75 5.45 9.67
C SER A 260 -5.79 4.36 9.32
N LEU A 261 -5.67 3.76 8.14
CA LEU A 261 -6.54 2.66 7.69
C LEU A 261 -6.39 1.41 8.58
N PHE A 262 -5.16 0.98 8.86
CA PHE A 262 -4.91 -0.24 9.65
C PHE A 262 -5.23 -0.07 11.13
N ALA A 263 -5.05 1.14 11.69
CA ALA A 263 -5.45 1.44 13.06
C ALA A 263 -6.95 1.74 13.23
N GLY A 264 -7.73 1.81 12.13
CA GLY A 264 -9.16 2.14 12.19
C GLY A 264 -9.45 3.56 12.69
N ILE A 265 -8.51 4.48 12.48
CA ILE A 265 -8.60 5.89 12.88
C ILE A 265 -8.70 6.82 11.67
N ASP A 266 -9.10 6.28 10.52
CA ASP A 266 -9.31 7.06 9.29
C ASP A 266 -10.46 8.07 9.38
N THR A 267 -11.15 8.18 10.52
CA THR A 267 -12.16 9.22 10.80
C THR A 267 -11.56 10.56 11.22
N ILE A 268 -10.23 10.71 11.25
CA ILE A 268 -9.57 12.01 11.47
C ILE A 268 -10.07 13.03 10.43
N GLY A 269 -10.43 14.23 10.88
CA GLY A 269 -11.02 15.27 10.04
C GLY A 269 -12.48 15.02 9.66
N GLU A 270 -13.23 14.28 10.50
CA GLU A 270 -14.67 14.04 10.31
C GLU A 270 -15.48 14.44 11.55
N GLY A 271 -14.94 15.30 12.43
CA GLY A 271 -15.59 15.65 13.70
C GLY A 271 -16.82 16.54 13.53
N ASN A 272 -16.87 17.30 12.44
CA ASN A 272 -17.97 18.20 12.11
C ASN A 272 -18.12 18.39 10.59
N PRO A 273 -19.26 18.95 10.13
CA PRO A 273 -19.52 19.30 8.73
C PRO A 273 -18.37 19.96 7.96
N ALA A 274 -17.72 20.97 8.54
CA ALA A 274 -16.69 21.74 7.86
C ALA A 274 -15.39 20.93 7.71
N GLU A 275 -15.00 20.17 8.74
CA GLU A 275 -13.84 19.27 8.66
C GLU A 275 -14.03 18.19 7.58
N VAL A 276 -15.25 17.67 7.43
CA VAL A 276 -15.58 16.72 6.35
C VAL A 276 -15.38 17.37 4.98
N ASP A 277 -15.88 18.59 4.78
CA ASP A 277 -15.75 19.31 3.52
C ASP A 277 -14.27 19.61 3.19
N GLU A 278 -13.47 19.98 4.19
CA GLU A 278 -12.01 20.14 4.08
C GLU A 278 -11.31 18.83 3.68
N LYS A 279 -11.70 17.72 4.32
CA LYS A 279 -11.14 16.40 4.02
C LYS A 279 -11.50 15.94 2.60
N ILE A 280 -12.73 16.16 2.17
CA ILE A 280 -13.17 15.90 0.79
C ILE A 280 -12.30 16.75 -0.16
N PHE A 281 -12.18 18.05 0.09
CA PHE A 281 -11.36 18.95 -0.72
C PHE A 281 -9.91 18.47 -0.84
N MET A 282 -9.31 18.03 0.28
CA MET A 282 -7.94 17.51 0.37
C MET A 282 -7.73 16.22 -0.45
N LEU A 283 -8.68 15.27 -0.41
CA LEU A 283 -8.53 13.96 -1.04
C LEU A 283 -8.82 13.97 -2.55
N ARG A 284 -9.73 14.84 -3.01
CA ARG A 284 -10.22 14.86 -4.39
C ARG A 284 -9.14 14.93 -5.48
N PRO A 285 -8.06 15.73 -5.35
CA PRO A 285 -6.99 15.76 -6.33
C PRO A 285 -6.36 14.39 -6.59
N TYR A 286 -6.09 13.64 -5.53
CA TYR A 286 -5.50 12.31 -5.64
C TYR A 286 -6.46 11.30 -6.27
N VAL A 287 -7.76 11.44 -6.02
CA VAL A 287 -8.81 10.58 -6.57
C VAL A 287 -9.03 10.84 -8.06
N PHE A 288 -9.23 12.11 -8.43
CA PHE A 288 -9.78 12.46 -9.73
C PHE A 288 -8.77 13.02 -10.74
N ALA A 289 -7.57 13.44 -10.32
CA ALA A 289 -6.51 13.82 -11.25
C ALA A 289 -5.78 12.57 -11.77
N CYS A 290 -6.51 11.65 -12.42
CA CYS A 290 -5.97 10.37 -12.92
C CYS A 290 -4.77 10.57 -13.86
N ALA A 291 -4.82 11.64 -14.63
CA ALA A 291 -3.76 12.08 -15.52
C ALA A 291 -2.45 12.48 -14.79
N LYS A 292 -2.53 12.86 -13.50
CA LYS A 292 -1.39 13.38 -12.72
C LYS A 292 -0.72 12.31 -11.85
N TYR A 293 -1.51 11.48 -11.18
CA TYR A 293 -1.01 10.49 -10.23
C TYR A 293 -1.05 9.11 -10.85
N ASP A 294 -0.06 8.26 -10.56
CA ASP A 294 -0.07 6.86 -10.98
C ASP A 294 -0.73 5.98 -9.91
N VAL A 295 -1.19 4.80 -10.28
CA VAL A 295 -1.73 3.78 -9.37
C VAL A 295 -0.95 2.47 -9.42
N THR A 296 0.09 2.37 -10.26
CA THR A 296 0.86 1.14 -10.44
C THR A 296 2.27 1.21 -9.85
N TYR A 297 2.77 0.06 -9.39
CA TYR A 297 4.15 -0.09 -8.90
C TYR A 297 5.17 -0.02 -10.05
N ALA A 298 4.73 -0.37 -11.25
CA ALA A 298 5.45 -0.20 -12.50
C ALA A 298 4.46 0.16 -13.63
N PRO A 299 4.86 0.88 -14.68
CA PRO A 299 3.96 1.20 -15.79
C PRO A 299 3.27 -0.06 -16.33
N TRP A 300 1.96 0.01 -16.53
CA TRP A 300 1.15 -1.16 -16.91
C TRP A 300 1.39 -1.62 -18.36
N HIS A 301 1.94 -0.73 -19.20
CA HIS A 301 2.38 -0.99 -20.57
C HIS A 301 3.50 -2.04 -20.66
N TYR A 302 4.22 -2.28 -19.56
CA TYR A 302 5.24 -3.32 -19.49
C TYR A 302 4.64 -4.65 -19.03
N ARG A 303 4.58 -5.62 -19.96
CA ARG A 303 4.16 -7.00 -19.72
C ARG A 303 5.17 -7.77 -18.87
N LYS A 304 6.45 -7.60 -19.22
CA LYS A 304 7.58 -8.34 -18.66
C LYS A 304 8.41 -7.40 -17.79
N LEU A 305 8.67 -7.84 -16.57
CA LEU A 305 9.50 -7.16 -15.60
C LEU A 305 10.33 -8.21 -14.85
N PRO A 306 11.56 -7.89 -14.42
CA PRO A 306 12.23 -6.60 -14.60
C PRO A 306 12.62 -6.29 -16.06
N LEU A 307 12.79 -5.00 -16.40
CA LEU A 307 13.19 -4.56 -17.75
C LEU A 307 14.64 -4.94 -18.09
N CYS A 308 15.46 -5.16 -17.08
CA CYS A 308 16.86 -5.53 -17.22
C CYS A 308 17.20 -6.71 -16.31
N THR A 309 18.26 -7.41 -16.66
CA THR A 309 18.85 -8.40 -15.74
C THR A 309 19.43 -7.68 -14.52
N SER A 310 19.52 -8.40 -13.40
CA SER A 310 19.99 -7.85 -12.12
C SER A 310 21.40 -7.22 -12.13
N ASP A 311 22.20 -7.51 -13.17
CA ASP A 311 23.57 -7.05 -13.36
C ASP A 311 23.73 -6.00 -14.49
N CYS A 312 22.63 -5.55 -15.07
CA CYS A 312 22.66 -4.56 -16.14
C CYS A 312 23.17 -3.19 -15.64
N THR A 313 24.27 -2.72 -16.25
CA THR A 313 24.83 -1.38 -16.04
C THR A 313 24.69 -0.47 -17.26
N GLN A 314 24.12 -0.99 -18.35
CA GLN A 314 24.12 -0.32 -19.67
C GLN A 314 22.90 0.58 -19.88
N HIS A 315 21.80 0.31 -19.19
CA HIS A 315 20.57 1.09 -19.29
C HIS A 315 20.39 1.94 -18.04
N GLU A 316 20.29 3.26 -18.22
CA GLU A 316 19.85 4.15 -17.15
C GLU A 316 18.38 3.87 -16.83
N THR A 317 18.01 3.94 -15.55
CA THR A 317 16.61 3.87 -15.15
C THR A 317 15.84 4.97 -15.86
N GLU A 318 14.83 4.60 -16.63
CA GLU A 318 13.94 5.54 -17.32
C GLU A 318 13.42 6.56 -16.29
N SER A 319 13.66 7.85 -16.52
CA SER A 319 13.26 8.91 -15.56
C SER A 319 11.74 8.95 -15.30
N ALA A 320 10.95 8.34 -16.18
CA ALA A 320 9.51 8.15 -16.02
C ALA A 320 9.16 7.14 -14.91
N ILE A 321 10.05 6.19 -14.61
CA ILE A 321 9.88 5.17 -13.59
C ILE A 321 10.50 5.68 -12.29
N ARG A 322 9.65 6.25 -11.44
CA ARG A 322 10.09 6.80 -10.16
C ARG A 322 10.26 5.70 -9.12
N ASN A 323 11.49 5.48 -8.67
CA ASN A 323 11.74 4.66 -7.49
C ASN A 323 11.12 5.33 -6.26
N LYS A 324 10.08 4.71 -5.68
CA LYS A 324 9.36 5.22 -4.50
C LYS A 324 9.96 4.73 -3.17
N ALA A 325 11.09 4.02 -3.20
CA ALA A 325 11.68 3.43 -2.00
C ALA A 325 12.41 4.46 -1.14
N MET A 326 12.07 4.45 0.15
CA MET A 326 12.60 5.35 1.18
C MET A 326 13.60 4.62 2.06
N THR A 327 14.54 5.39 2.61
CA THR A 327 15.49 4.90 3.60
C THR A 327 14.87 4.95 5.00
N TYR A 328 15.07 3.90 5.80
CA TYR A 328 14.65 3.87 7.21
C TYR A 328 15.69 3.12 8.06
N LYS A 329 15.69 3.36 9.38
CA LYS A 329 16.57 2.68 10.34
C LYS A 329 15.77 1.67 11.14
N ARG A 330 16.29 0.45 11.28
CA ARG A 330 15.65 -0.63 12.05
C ARG A 330 16.66 -1.68 12.48
N PHE A 331 16.54 -2.20 13.70
CA PHE A 331 17.46 -3.19 14.26
C PHE A 331 18.95 -2.79 14.22
N GLY A 332 19.24 -1.48 14.30
CA GLY A 332 20.59 -0.92 14.22
C GLY A 332 21.15 -0.76 12.80
N TYR A 333 20.35 -1.00 11.77
CA TYR A 333 20.77 -0.94 10.37
C TYR A 333 19.90 0.01 9.54
N THR A 334 20.47 0.47 8.43
CA THR A 334 19.77 1.29 7.43
C THR A 334 19.25 0.39 6.32
N TRP A 335 17.96 0.51 6.03
CA TRP A 335 17.22 -0.27 5.05
C TRP A 335 16.60 0.64 4.01
N LYS A 336 16.20 0.07 2.86
CA LYS A 336 15.45 0.76 1.81
C LYS A 336 14.21 -0.05 1.43
N ARG A 337 13.05 0.60 1.37
CA ARG A 337 11.75 -0.04 1.07
C ARG A 337 10.76 0.96 0.50
N ALA A 338 9.94 0.54 -0.46
CA ALA A 338 8.79 1.31 -0.90
C ALA A 338 7.67 1.24 0.16
N PRO A 339 7.10 2.38 0.61
CA PRO A 339 5.87 2.31 1.39
C PRO A 339 4.76 1.69 0.52
N PRO A 340 3.65 1.21 1.12
CA PRO A 340 2.50 0.79 0.32
C PRO A 340 2.02 1.90 -0.62
N HIS A 341 1.28 1.60 -1.68
CA HIS A 341 0.95 2.60 -2.69
C HIS A 341 0.02 3.70 -2.13
N PHE A 342 0.44 4.97 -2.18
CA PHE A 342 -0.30 6.08 -1.57
C PHE A 342 -1.70 6.27 -2.18
N ILE A 343 -1.76 6.39 -3.52
CA ILE A 343 -3.01 6.70 -4.23
C ILE A 343 -4.08 5.61 -4.02
N LEU A 344 -3.68 4.34 -3.96
CA LEU A 344 -4.59 3.23 -3.68
C LEU A 344 -5.16 3.31 -2.26
N GLY A 345 -4.33 3.70 -1.27
CA GLY A 345 -4.81 3.99 0.09
C GLY A 345 -5.79 5.17 0.13
N VAL A 346 -5.51 6.23 -0.63
CA VAL A 346 -6.43 7.38 -0.74
C VAL A 346 -7.77 6.98 -1.36
N TYR A 347 -7.79 6.06 -2.32
CA TYR A 347 -9.04 5.56 -2.89
C TYR A 347 -9.89 4.86 -1.82
N VAL A 348 -9.28 4.00 -0.99
CA VAL A 348 -9.98 3.37 0.14
C VAL A 348 -10.51 4.41 1.14
N LEU A 349 -9.66 5.38 1.53
CA LEU A 349 -10.07 6.48 2.42
C LEU A 349 -11.27 7.26 1.87
N PHE A 350 -11.23 7.59 0.58
CA PHE A 350 -12.29 8.36 -0.05
C PHE A 350 -13.58 7.54 -0.13
N MET A 351 -13.52 6.27 -0.53
CA MET A 351 -14.71 5.40 -0.56
C MET A 351 -15.35 5.25 0.82
N ARG A 352 -14.55 5.07 1.88
CA ARG A 352 -14.99 5.06 3.28
C ARG A 352 -15.66 6.37 3.67
N LEU A 353 -15.05 7.50 3.33
CA LEU A 353 -15.59 8.83 3.61
C LEU A 353 -16.95 9.05 2.93
N LEU A 354 -17.08 8.67 1.65
CA LEU A 354 -18.34 8.82 0.90
C LEU A 354 -19.48 7.99 1.50
N GLU A 355 -19.20 6.78 1.98
CA GLU A 355 -20.21 5.93 2.62
C GLU A 355 -20.66 6.47 3.98
N ARG A 356 -19.74 7.07 4.75
CA ARG A 356 -20.08 7.71 6.03
C ARG A 356 -20.79 9.05 5.86
N GLN A 357 -20.59 9.72 4.72
CA GLN A 357 -21.07 11.09 4.45
C GLN A 357 -21.81 11.19 3.11
N PRO A 358 -22.85 10.38 2.84
CA PRO A 358 -23.46 10.27 1.51
C PRO A 358 -24.10 11.58 1.00
N ASP A 359 -24.61 12.42 1.89
CA ASP A 359 -25.32 13.66 1.55
C ASP A 359 -24.39 14.86 1.29
N ARG A 360 -23.10 14.76 1.69
CA ARG A 360 -22.13 15.88 1.61
C ARG A 360 -21.30 15.87 0.33
N VAL A 361 -21.67 15.03 -0.62
CA VAL A 361 -20.87 14.75 -1.81
C VAL A 361 -21.48 15.44 -3.02
N GLY A 362 -20.65 15.98 -3.91
CA GLY A 362 -21.04 16.43 -5.25
C GLY A 362 -21.49 15.30 -6.18
N LEU A 363 -22.25 14.34 -5.67
CA LEU A 363 -22.86 13.25 -6.41
C LEU A 363 -23.97 13.81 -7.30
N LYS A 364 -23.93 13.45 -8.58
CA LYS A 364 -25.03 13.76 -9.50
C LYS A 364 -26.29 12.98 -9.12
N ALA A 365 -27.46 13.60 -9.31
CA ALA A 365 -28.74 12.90 -9.24
C ALA A 365 -28.74 11.70 -10.20
N GLY A 366 -29.05 10.51 -9.69
CA GLY A 366 -29.02 9.25 -10.46
C GLY A 366 -27.82 8.33 -10.22
N SER A 367 -26.90 8.64 -9.29
CA SER A 367 -25.92 7.66 -8.80
C SER A 367 -26.59 6.43 -8.18
N SER A 368 -25.93 5.27 -8.24
CA SER A 368 -26.51 4.00 -7.75
C SER A 368 -26.76 4.04 -6.24
N THR A 369 -27.85 3.43 -5.77
CA THR A 369 -28.32 3.47 -4.36
C THR A 369 -27.56 2.55 -3.40
N PHE A 370 -26.49 1.90 -3.86
CA PHE A 370 -25.78 0.87 -3.11
C PHE A 370 -25.30 1.35 -1.73
N SER A 371 -24.83 2.59 -1.64
CA SER A 371 -24.33 3.20 -0.41
C SER A 371 -25.43 3.68 0.55
N ARG A 372 -26.65 3.94 0.04
CA ARG A 372 -27.74 4.52 0.85
C ARG A 372 -28.47 3.50 1.70
N THR A 373 -28.63 2.27 1.21
CA THR A 373 -29.48 1.27 1.87
C THR A 373 -28.93 0.77 3.23
N PRO A 374 -27.62 0.52 3.42
CA PRO A 374 -27.09 0.20 4.75
C PRO A 374 -27.10 1.43 5.66
N PHE A 375 -26.75 2.60 5.13
CA PHE A 375 -26.71 3.86 5.88
C PHE A 375 -28.09 4.23 6.44
N GLU A 376 -29.15 4.15 5.61
CA GLU A 376 -30.54 4.38 6.02
C GLU A 376 -31.01 3.35 7.06
N ALA A 377 -30.41 2.15 7.09
CA ALA A 377 -30.63 1.13 8.11
C ALA A 377 -29.71 1.25 9.34
N GLY A 378 -28.86 2.28 9.43
CA GLY A 378 -27.90 2.46 10.52
C GLY A 378 -26.75 1.44 10.53
N LEU A 379 -26.52 0.73 9.43
CA LEU A 379 -25.45 -0.23 9.25
C LEU A 379 -24.28 0.39 8.48
N PRO A 380 -23.02 -0.03 8.75
CA PRO A 380 -21.88 0.42 7.96
C PRO A 380 -22.05 0.15 6.46
N GLY A 381 -21.50 1.03 5.62
CA GLY A 381 -21.32 0.72 4.20
C GLY A 381 -20.32 -0.41 3.96
N LEU A 382 -20.17 -0.83 2.71
CA LEU A 382 -19.30 -1.93 2.31
C LEU A 382 -17.82 -1.66 2.63
N PHE A 383 -17.34 -0.44 2.39
CA PHE A 383 -15.97 -0.03 2.71
C PHE A 383 -15.79 0.41 4.16
N SER A 384 -16.88 0.76 4.84
CA SER A 384 -16.89 1.40 6.16
C SER A 384 -16.63 0.45 7.33
N VAL A 385 -16.61 -0.87 7.10
CA VAL A 385 -16.19 -1.83 8.12
C VAL A 385 -14.68 -1.71 8.37
N TYR A 386 -14.30 -1.69 9.64
CA TYR A 386 -12.92 -1.72 10.07
C TYR A 386 -12.74 -2.79 11.15
N LYS A 387 -11.63 -3.51 11.08
CA LYS A 387 -11.23 -4.50 12.08
C LYS A 387 -9.70 -4.51 12.15
N THR A 388 -9.15 -4.71 13.35
CA THR A 388 -7.73 -4.98 13.51
C THR A 388 -7.41 -6.33 12.86
N MET A 389 -6.48 -6.31 11.90
CA MET A 389 -6.07 -7.49 11.14
C MET A 389 -4.84 -8.12 11.78
N GLU A 390 -4.75 -9.45 11.69
CA GLU A 390 -3.54 -10.19 12.08
C GLU A 390 -2.37 -9.87 11.16
N SER A 391 -1.15 -9.99 11.68
CA SER A 391 0.06 -9.67 10.93
C SER A 391 0.25 -10.51 9.65
N SER A 392 -0.31 -11.73 9.62
CA SER A 392 -0.25 -12.65 8.48
C SER A 392 -0.96 -12.11 7.24
N LEU A 393 -2.04 -11.36 7.41
CA LEU A 393 -2.81 -10.75 6.32
C LEU A 393 -2.05 -9.62 5.61
N HIS A 394 -1.00 -9.08 6.26
CA HIS A 394 -0.13 -8.05 5.70
C HIS A 394 1.08 -8.61 4.96
N ASP A 395 1.36 -9.91 5.03
CA ASP A 395 2.61 -10.49 4.54
C ASP A 395 2.76 -10.33 3.01
N ARG A 396 1.67 -10.45 2.23
CA ARG A 396 1.72 -10.25 0.76
C ARG A 396 2.05 -8.80 0.37
N GLU A 397 1.43 -7.83 1.04
CA GLU A 397 1.77 -6.41 0.82
C GLU A 397 3.21 -6.12 1.24
N TRP A 398 3.65 -6.70 2.35
CA TRP A 398 5.01 -6.59 2.80
C TRP A 398 5.99 -7.18 1.76
N GLN A 399 5.67 -8.33 1.17
CA GLN A 399 6.48 -8.96 0.11
C GLN A 399 6.54 -8.06 -1.14
N ARG A 400 5.40 -7.56 -1.62
CA ARG A 400 5.32 -6.65 -2.79
C ARG A 400 6.18 -5.40 -2.57
N ASN A 401 6.02 -4.76 -1.41
CA ASN A 401 6.79 -3.57 -1.05
C ASN A 401 8.30 -3.85 -0.85
N THR A 402 8.69 -5.11 -0.63
CA THR A 402 10.09 -5.55 -0.56
C THR A 402 10.67 -5.81 -1.94
N MET A 403 9.93 -6.53 -2.79
CA MET A 403 10.45 -7.10 -4.04
C MET A 403 10.16 -6.27 -5.29
N CYS A 404 9.17 -5.38 -5.25
CA CYS A 404 8.69 -4.60 -6.40
C CYS A 404 9.06 -3.11 -6.26
N GLN A 405 10.32 -2.82 -5.87
CA GLN A 405 10.75 -1.43 -5.59
C GLN A 405 11.20 -0.66 -6.84
N ASP A 406 11.78 -1.37 -7.81
CA ASP A 406 12.26 -0.82 -9.07
C ASP A 406 12.02 -1.82 -10.21
N PRO A 407 11.16 -1.51 -11.18
CA PRO A 407 10.87 -2.41 -12.28
C PRO A 407 12.03 -2.61 -13.26
N HIS A 408 13.12 -1.85 -13.18
CA HIS A 408 14.29 -2.12 -14.02
C HIS A 408 15.11 -3.29 -13.50
N THR A 409 15.30 -3.37 -12.19
CA THR A 409 16.33 -4.26 -11.60
C THR A 409 15.80 -5.16 -10.50
N SER A 410 14.67 -4.82 -9.87
CA SER A 410 14.10 -5.64 -8.81
C SER A 410 13.41 -6.85 -9.42
N GLN A 411 13.63 -8.00 -8.83
CA GLN A 411 13.16 -9.27 -9.38
C GLN A 411 11.62 -9.40 -9.38
N GLY A 412 10.93 -8.73 -8.46
CA GLY A 412 9.49 -8.90 -8.27
C GLY A 412 9.12 -10.15 -7.49
N LEU A 413 7.84 -10.49 -7.53
CA LEU A 413 7.23 -11.56 -6.76
C LEU A 413 7.24 -12.90 -7.52
N PRO A 414 7.16 -14.03 -6.79
CA PRO A 414 6.74 -15.30 -7.38
C PRO A 414 5.37 -15.17 -8.06
N ALA A 415 5.20 -15.78 -9.23
CA ALA A 415 3.99 -15.64 -10.04
C ALA A 415 2.70 -16.09 -9.33
N THR A 416 2.80 -17.02 -8.38
CA THR A 416 1.67 -17.57 -7.62
C THR A 416 1.35 -16.80 -6.34
N THR A 417 2.02 -15.68 -6.05
CA THR A 417 1.84 -14.92 -4.78
C THR A 417 0.38 -14.54 -4.49
N PHE A 418 -0.41 -14.26 -5.53
CA PHE A 418 -1.83 -13.90 -5.44
C PHE A 418 -2.80 -15.01 -5.87
N ARG A 419 -2.30 -16.23 -6.12
CA ARG A 419 -3.14 -17.39 -6.43
C ARG A 419 -4.15 -17.63 -5.30
N GLY A 420 -5.41 -17.87 -5.67
CA GLY A 420 -6.54 -18.06 -4.75
C GLY A 420 -7.03 -16.79 -4.05
N GLN A 421 -6.45 -15.62 -4.34
CA GLN A 421 -6.83 -14.35 -3.72
C GLN A 421 -7.76 -13.50 -4.61
N ILE A 422 -7.97 -13.88 -5.86
CA ILE A 422 -8.79 -13.18 -6.85
C ILE A 422 -10.08 -13.94 -7.12
N GLN A 423 -10.04 -15.27 -7.10
CA GLN A 423 -11.25 -16.08 -7.27
C GLN A 423 -12.28 -15.76 -6.17
N GLY A 424 -13.54 -15.56 -6.58
CA GLY A 424 -14.66 -15.28 -5.68
C GLY A 424 -15.62 -14.22 -6.22
N PHE A 425 -16.63 -13.91 -5.42
CA PHE A 425 -17.59 -12.85 -5.70
C PHE A 425 -17.09 -11.52 -5.14
N TRP A 426 -17.03 -10.49 -5.98
CA TRP A 426 -16.55 -9.16 -5.67
C TRP A 426 -17.67 -8.15 -5.82
N ARG A 427 -17.69 -7.18 -4.91
CA ARG A 427 -18.71 -6.14 -4.85
C ARG A 427 -18.05 -4.82 -4.51
N GLY A 428 -18.55 -3.72 -5.05
CA GLY A 428 -18.05 -2.38 -4.77
C GLY A 428 -18.55 -1.36 -5.75
N LYS A 429 -17.71 -0.38 -6.08
CA LYS A 429 -18.11 0.77 -6.90
C LYS A 429 -16.94 1.43 -7.61
N PHE A 430 -17.27 2.17 -8.66
CA PHE A 430 -16.36 3.04 -9.37
C PHE A 430 -16.89 4.46 -9.44
N LEU A 431 -15.97 5.42 -9.51
CA LEU A 431 -16.23 6.85 -9.54
C LEU A 431 -15.87 7.41 -10.92
N PHE A 432 -16.65 8.38 -11.39
CA PHE A 432 -16.42 9.01 -12.69
C PHE A 432 -16.94 10.44 -12.75
N TYR A 433 -16.26 11.30 -13.51
CA TYR A 433 -16.82 12.58 -13.94
C TYR A 433 -17.63 12.41 -15.21
N ASP A 434 -18.54 13.33 -15.52
CA ASP A 434 -19.04 13.38 -16.89
C ASP A 434 -17.88 13.61 -17.88
N PHE A 435 -18.08 13.12 -19.10
CA PHE A 435 -17.03 13.11 -20.11
C PHE A 435 -16.50 14.51 -20.43
N GLU A 436 -17.38 15.52 -20.48
CA GLU A 436 -17.01 16.89 -20.84
C GLU A 436 -16.16 17.55 -19.75
N LEU A 437 -16.56 17.42 -18.47
CA LEU A 437 -15.79 17.88 -17.33
C LEU A 437 -14.44 17.16 -17.24
N TYR A 438 -14.41 15.84 -17.48
CA TYR A 438 -13.15 15.11 -17.51
C TYR A 438 -12.22 15.61 -18.63
N ARG A 439 -12.76 15.84 -19.82
CA ARG A 439 -12.01 16.41 -20.95
C ARG A 439 -11.45 17.79 -20.62
N GLN A 440 -12.22 18.64 -19.93
CA GLN A 440 -11.75 19.93 -19.46
C GLN A 440 -10.64 19.81 -18.41
N ILE A 441 -10.73 18.83 -17.50
CA ILE A 441 -9.67 18.54 -16.51
C ILE A 441 -8.38 18.14 -17.24
N LEU A 442 -8.47 17.28 -18.26
CA LEU A 442 -7.31 16.93 -19.10
C LEU A 442 -6.72 18.15 -19.84
N ALA A 443 -7.57 19.10 -20.24
CA ALA A 443 -7.15 20.37 -20.84
C ALA A 443 -6.60 21.39 -19.83
N GLY A 444 -6.50 21.04 -18.54
CA GLY A 444 -5.91 21.89 -17.50
C GLY A 444 -6.92 22.60 -16.58
N ASN A 445 -8.22 22.31 -16.65
CA ASN A 445 -9.21 22.84 -15.71
C ASN A 445 -9.07 22.19 -14.33
N MET A 446 -8.13 22.69 -13.53
CA MET A 446 -7.87 22.18 -12.19
C MET A 446 -9.05 22.37 -11.24
N ARG A 447 -9.85 23.43 -11.42
CA ARG A 447 -11.03 23.69 -10.57
C ARG A 447 -12.05 22.55 -10.65
N GLY A 448 -12.18 21.92 -11.82
CA GLY A 448 -13.02 20.75 -12.02
C GLY A 448 -12.64 19.57 -11.12
N VAL A 449 -11.36 19.39 -10.81
CA VAL A 449 -10.87 18.33 -9.92
C VAL A 449 -11.36 18.55 -8.48
N TYR A 450 -11.27 19.78 -7.99
CA TYR A 450 -11.61 20.14 -6.61
C TYR A 450 -13.11 20.29 -6.35
N THR A 451 -13.87 20.79 -7.34
CA THR A 451 -15.27 21.23 -7.12
C THR A 451 -16.28 20.59 -8.07
N GLY A 452 -15.82 19.82 -9.06
CA GLY A 452 -16.70 19.20 -10.05
C GLY A 452 -17.67 18.19 -9.44
N THR A 453 -18.85 18.03 -10.05
CA THR A 453 -19.76 16.96 -9.65
C THR A 453 -19.32 15.64 -10.29
N PHE A 454 -19.21 14.57 -9.51
CA PHE A 454 -18.91 13.23 -10.00
C PHE A 454 -20.11 12.30 -9.75
N ALA A 455 -20.04 11.09 -10.28
CA ALA A 455 -21.02 10.04 -10.04
C ALA A 455 -20.30 8.80 -9.50
N GLU A 456 -21.05 7.98 -8.76
CA GLU A 456 -20.65 6.62 -8.40
C GLU A 456 -21.59 5.60 -9.04
N GLN A 457 -21.04 4.46 -9.43
CA GLN A 457 -21.79 3.33 -9.93
C GLN A 457 -21.29 2.04 -9.27
N ALA A 458 -22.22 1.25 -8.76
CA ALA A 458 -21.91 -0.05 -8.18
C ALA A 458 -21.36 -1.01 -9.24
N ALA A 459 -20.55 -1.96 -8.79
CA ALA A 459 -19.94 -3.00 -9.61
C ALA A 459 -19.94 -4.31 -8.86
N GLU A 460 -20.31 -5.38 -9.55
CA GLU A 460 -20.33 -6.75 -9.05
C GLU A 460 -19.70 -7.65 -10.10
N MET A 461 -18.82 -8.56 -9.68
CA MET A 461 -18.17 -9.52 -10.57
C MET A 461 -17.94 -10.84 -9.86
N GLU A 462 -18.09 -11.95 -10.57
CA GLU A 462 -17.73 -13.28 -10.08
C GLU A 462 -16.52 -13.75 -10.86
N LEU A 463 -15.36 -13.84 -10.19
CA LEU A 463 -14.09 -14.13 -10.85
C LEU A 463 -13.66 -15.57 -10.61
N LYS A 464 -13.10 -16.19 -11.64
CA LYS A 464 -12.45 -17.50 -11.60
C LYS A 464 -11.03 -17.39 -12.10
N GLU A 465 -10.12 -18.06 -11.41
CA GLU A 465 -8.69 -18.06 -11.75
C GLU A 465 -8.28 -19.37 -12.40
N THR A 466 -7.53 -19.29 -13.50
CA THR A 466 -6.92 -20.44 -14.18
C THR A 466 -5.41 -20.24 -14.21
N LEU A 467 -4.65 -21.23 -13.71
CA LEU A 467 -3.19 -21.18 -13.67
C LEU A 467 -2.64 -21.89 -14.91
N ILE A 468 -1.83 -21.18 -15.68
CA ILE A 468 -1.23 -21.70 -16.92
C ILE A 468 0.29 -21.74 -16.82
N LYS A 469 0.90 -22.66 -17.57
CA LYS A 469 2.33 -22.70 -17.86
C LYS A 469 2.61 -21.88 -19.12
N VAL A 470 3.49 -20.89 -19.02
CA VAL A 470 3.82 -19.95 -20.09
C VAL A 470 5.32 -19.76 -20.21
N ARG A 471 5.84 -19.56 -21.42
CA ARG A 471 7.25 -19.19 -21.58
C ARG A 471 7.48 -17.80 -21.03
N LEU A 472 8.69 -17.53 -20.52
CA LEU A 472 9.06 -16.18 -20.07
C LEU A 472 8.83 -15.12 -21.16
N ASP A 473 8.95 -15.52 -22.43
CA ASP A 473 8.75 -14.65 -23.56
C ASP A 473 7.28 -14.37 -23.93
N ASP A 474 6.34 -15.16 -23.41
CA ASP A 474 4.92 -15.06 -23.78
C ASP A 474 4.06 -14.50 -22.63
N ILE A 475 4.71 -14.09 -21.52
CA ILE A 475 4.03 -13.49 -20.35
C ILE A 475 3.22 -12.27 -20.77
N GLY A 476 1.97 -12.21 -20.29
CA GLY A 476 1.05 -11.12 -20.60
C GLY A 476 0.33 -11.30 -21.93
N GLY A 477 0.51 -12.43 -22.62
CA GLY A 477 -0.09 -12.76 -23.91
C GLY A 477 0.49 -11.96 -25.08
N GLU A 478 -0.02 -12.21 -26.29
CA GLU A 478 0.38 -11.50 -27.52
C GLU A 478 -0.62 -10.41 -27.94
N GLY A 479 -1.87 -10.48 -27.46
CA GLY A 479 -2.92 -9.54 -27.82
C GLY A 479 -2.73 -8.13 -27.22
N PRO A 480 -3.55 -7.13 -27.60
CA PRO A 480 -3.42 -5.76 -27.08
C PRO A 480 -3.58 -5.66 -25.56
N LEU A 481 -2.81 -4.80 -24.88
CA LEU A 481 -2.95 -4.59 -23.44
C LEU A 481 -4.28 -3.93 -23.05
N LEU A 482 -4.86 -3.14 -23.95
CA LEU A 482 -6.24 -2.64 -23.81
C LEU A 482 -7.30 -3.74 -23.83
N CYS A 483 -6.92 -4.94 -24.29
CA CYS A 483 -7.70 -6.16 -24.27
C CYS A 483 -7.16 -7.15 -23.21
N ALA A 484 -6.43 -6.66 -22.20
CA ALA A 484 -5.79 -7.46 -21.16
C ALA A 484 -4.84 -8.56 -21.70
N GLY A 485 -4.22 -8.33 -22.86
CA GLY A 485 -3.29 -9.29 -23.49
C GLY A 485 -3.96 -10.39 -24.29
N PHE A 486 -5.29 -10.38 -24.42
CA PHE A 486 -6.05 -11.32 -25.24
C PHE A 486 -6.25 -10.80 -26.67
N GLU A 487 -6.46 -11.73 -27.60
CA GLU A 487 -6.77 -11.39 -28.99
C GLU A 487 -8.09 -10.61 -29.07
N GLU A 488 -8.21 -9.78 -30.11
CA GLU A 488 -9.44 -9.03 -30.38
C GLU A 488 -10.52 -9.92 -31.01
N GLU A 489 -10.94 -10.94 -30.29
CA GLU A 489 -12.13 -11.72 -30.64
C GLU A 489 -13.40 -11.07 -30.09
N ASN A 490 -14.55 -11.44 -30.67
CA ASN A 490 -15.87 -10.91 -30.32
C ASN A 490 -16.23 -11.33 -28.88
N GLY A 491 -15.99 -10.43 -27.92
CA GLY A 491 -15.88 -10.75 -26.49
C GLY A 491 -17.09 -11.37 -25.78
N GLU A 492 -16.82 -11.82 -24.55
CA GLU A 492 -17.75 -12.34 -23.53
C GLU A 492 -18.73 -13.41 -24.03
N THR A 493 -18.35 -14.15 -25.06
CA THR A 493 -19.07 -15.37 -25.41
C THR A 493 -18.78 -16.44 -24.36
N ASP A 494 -19.76 -17.29 -24.08
CA ASP A 494 -19.55 -18.46 -23.22
C ASP A 494 -18.40 -19.34 -23.73
N GLU A 495 -18.15 -19.32 -25.04
CA GLU A 495 -17.01 -19.97 -25.71
C GLU A 495 -15.67 -19.36 -25.32
N GLU A 496 -15.51 -18.03 -25.34
CA GLU A 496 -14.28 -17.37 -24.90
C GLU A 496 -14.03 -17.62 -23.41
N GLN A 497 -15.07 -17.52 -22.59
CA GLN A 497 -14.98 -17.77 -21.16
C GLN A 497 -14.53 -19.22 -20.86
N LYS A 498 -15.04 -20.18 -21.63
CA LYS A 498 -14.61 -21.58 -21.57
C LYS A 498 -13.17 -21.75 -22.05
N ARG A 499 -12.79 -21.12 -23.17
CA ARG A 499 -11.42 -21.15 -23.71
C ARG A 499 -10.42 -20.63 -22.67
N ILE A 500 -10.73 -19.56 -21.94
CA ILE A 500 -9.87 -19.03 -20.87
C ILE A 500 -9.76 -20.03 -19.71
N GLN A 501 -10.87 -20.65 -19.29
CA GLN A 501 -10.87 -21.67 -18.24
C GLN A 501 -10.10 -22.95 -18.62
N GLU A 502 -10.02 -23.24 -19.92
CA GLU A 502 -9.25 -24.35 -20.50
C GLU A 502 -7.78 -23.96 -20.77
N GLY A 503 -7.33 -22.78 -20.32
CA GLY A 503 -5.94 -22.33 -20.39
C GLY A 503 -5.62 -21.40 -21.57
N TYR A 504 -6.60 -21.05 -22.40
CA TYR A 504 -6.46 -20.15 -23.56
C TYR A 504 -5.35 -20.58 -24.53
N GLY A 505 -5.24 -21.89 -24.80
CA GLY A 505 -4.21 -22.46 -25.67
C GLY A 505 -2.88 -22.79 -24.97
N TYR A 506 -2.74 -22.44 -23.69
CA TYR A 506 -1.61 -22.83 -22.85
C TYR A 506 -1.94 -24.08 -22.02
N GLU A 507 -0.90 -24.81 -21.64
CA GLU A 507 -1.02 -25.96 -20.73
C GLU A 507 -1.42 -25.48 -19.33
N LEU A 508 -2.39 -26.17 -18.71
CA LEU A 508 -2.77 -25.91 -17.32
C LEU A 508 -1.65 -26.37 -16.38
N CYS A 509 -1.38 -25.59 -15.35
CA CYS A 509 -0.30 -25.85 -14.41
C CYS A 509 -0.83 -26.08 -13.00
N GLY A 510 -0.26 -27.06 -12.28
CA GLY A 510 -0.54 -27.27 -10.86
C GLY A 510 0.10 -26.21 -9.98
N ASP A 511 -0.45 -25.95 -8.78
CA ASP A 511 0.08 -24.91 -7.88
C ASP A 511 1.54 -25.19 -7.46
N ASP A 512 1.87 -26.45 -7.14
CA ASP A 512 3.19 -26.90 -6.67
C ASP A 512 4.11 -27.44 -7.78
N GLU A 513 3.65 -27.42 -9.03
CA GLU A 513 4.42 -27.94 -10.17
C GLU A 513 5.71 -27.15 -10.38
N GLN A 514 6.85 -27.83 -10.46
CA GLN A 514 8.13 -27.22 -10.77
C GLN A 514 8.29 -27.10 -12.28
N LEU A 515 8.64 -25.90 -12.73
CA LEU A 515 8.82 -25.61 -14.15
C LEU A 515 10.29 -25.65 -14.55
N GLU A 516 10.52 -26.06 -15.80
CA GLU A 516 11.84 -26.03 -16.43
C GLU A 516 12.32 -24.59 -16.70
N GLU A 517 13.63 -24.42 -16.86
CA GLU A 517 14.22 -23.10 -17.13
C GLU A 517 13.62 -22.47 -18.40
N GLY A 518 13.33 -21.17 -18.35
CA GLY A 518 12.67 -20.45 -19.44
C GLY A 518 11.14 -20.45 -19.38
N TRP A 519 10.53 -21.14 -18.40
CA TRP A 519 9.09 -21.17 -18.19
C TRP A 519 8.70 -20.56 -16.84
N THR A 520 7.47 -20.04 -16.78
CA THR A 520 6.86 -19.51 -15.57
C THR A 520 5.36 -19.81 -15.54
N LYS A 521 4.71 -19.41 -14.46
CA LYS A 521 3.25 -19.49 -14.32
C LYS A 521 2.62 -18.13 -14.58
N GLU A 522 1.39 -18.14 -15.05
CA GLU A 522 0.56 -16.94 -15.17
C GLU A 522 -0.87 -17.24 -14.74
N ILE A 523 -1.54 -16.28 -14.10
CA ILE A 523 -2.93 -16.42 -13.67
C ILE A 523 -3.81 -15.72 -14.68
N LEU A 524 -4.67 -16.49 -15.36
CA LEU A 524 -5.76 -15.99 -16.18
C LEU A 524 -7.03 -15.83 -15.33
N ILE A 525 -7.85 -14.85 -15.70
CA ILE A 525 -9.11 -14.52 -15.02
C ILE A 525 -10.25 -14.62 -16.02
N SER A 526 -11.32 -15.30 -15.60
CA SER A 526 -12.61 -15.39 -16.32
C SER A 526 -13.77 -15.09 -15.37
N GLY A 527 -14.99 -14.97 -15.90
CA GLY A 527 -16.20 -14.72 -15.11
C GLY A 527 -17.05 -13.55 -15.63
N ARG A 528 -17.44 -13.61 -16.91
CA ARG A 528 -18.05 -12.49 -17.66
C ARG A 528 -17.13 -11.26 -17.74
N VAL A 529 -15.84 -11.52 -17.60
CA VAL A 529 -14.71 -10.63 -17.85
C VAL A 529 -13.57 -11.51 -18.35
N ARG A 530 -12.54 -10.91 -18.92
CA ARG A 530 -11.28 -11.61 -19.22
C ARG A 530 -10.12 -10.85 -18.61
N GLY A 531 -9.15 -11.53 -18.04
CA GLY A 531 -8.06 -10.83 -17.39
C GLY A 531 -6.83 -11.66 -17.13
N ARG A 532 -5.79 -10.97 -16.65
CA ARG A 532 -4.49 -11.53 -16.29
C ARG A 532 -3.96 -10.89 -15.02
N VAL A 533 -3.08 -11.60 -14.33
CA VAL A 533 -2.31 -11.07 -13.20
C VAL A 533 -0.86 -10.99 -13.60
N ARG A 534 -0.30 -9.78 -13.57
CA ARG A 534 1.13 -9.58 -13.83
C ARG A 534 1.94 -10.19 -12.70
N ALA A 535 2.74 -11.22 -13.02
CA ALA A 535 3.51 -11.98 -12.03
C ALA A 535 4.43 -11.12 -11.15
N TRP A 536 5.04 -10.07 -11.73
CA TRP A 536 6.08 -9.27 -11.08
C TRP A 536 5.61 -8.51 -9.83
N ASP A 537 4.43 -7.89 -9.87
CA ASP A 537 3.87 -7.08 -8.78
C ASP A 537 2.43 -7.43 -8.41
N GLY A 538 1.79 -8.39 -9.07
CA GLY A 538 0.41 -8.75 -8.84
C GLY A 538 -0.61 -7.73 -9.37
N LEU A 539 -0.25 -6.92 -10.37
CA LEU A 539 -1.22 -6.05 -11.05
C LEU A 539 -2.30 -6.91 -11.73
N VAL A 540 -3.55 -6.73 -11.31
CA VAL A 540 -4.71 -7.35 -11.92
C VAL A 540 -5.18 -6.47 -13.07
N ILE A 541 -5.33 -7.05 -14.27
CA ILE A 541 -5.83 -6.37 -15.47
C ILE A 541 -7.04 -7.14 -15.98
N LEU A 542 -8.19 -6.48 -16.05
CA LEU A 542 -9.47 -7.04 -16.51
C LEU A 542 -9.99 -6.23 -17.71
N GLY A 543 -10.33 -6.91 -18.79
CA GLY A 543 -11.14 -6.39 -19.88
C GLY A 543 -12.61 -6.73 -19.65
N ILE A 544 -13.46 -5.71 -19.72
CA ILE A 544 -14.92 -5.81 -19.58
C ILE A 544 -15.56 -5.27 -20.86
N ALA A 545 -16.53 -5.98 -21.45
CA ALA A 545 -17.17 -5.64 -22.71
C ALA A 545 -18.71 -5.70 -22.60
N TYR A 546 -19.35 -4.56 -22.36
CA TYR A 546 -20.82 -4.46 -22.32
C TYR A 546 -21.47 -4.47 -23.71
N SER A 547 -20.70 -4.21 -24.76
CA SER A 547 -21.19 -4.21 -26.13
C SER A 547 -20.09 -4.64 -27.09
N ARG A 548 -20.50 -5.08 -28.28
CA ARG A 548 -19.56 -5.39 -29.36
C ARG A 548 -18.83 -4.16 -29.91
N HIS A 549 -19.38 -2.97 -29.66
CA HIS A 549 -18.77 -1.70 -30.09
C HIS A 549 -17.60 -1.33 -29.17
N VAL A 550 -16.53 -0.76 -29.74
CA VAL A 550 -15.32 -0.34 -28.99
C VAL A 550 -15.61 0.64 -27.85
N MET A 551 -16.68 1.43 -27.97
CA MET A 551 -17.17 2.36 -26.93
C MET A 551 -17.76 1.66 -25.69
N GLY A 552 -18.09 0.36 -25.79
CA GLY A 552 -18.62 -0.42 -24.68
C GLY A 552 -17.56 -1.31 -24.00
N ARG A 553 -16.29 -1.13 -24.33
CA ARG A 553 -15.16 -1.89 -23.79
C ARG A 553 -14.37 -1.04 -22.80
N TRP A 554 -14.01 -1.66 -21.68
CA TRP A 554 -13.36 -1.01 -20.55
C TRP A 554 -12.22 -1.88 -20.02
N LEU A 555 -11.13 -1.22 -19.64
CA LEU A 555 -9.98 -1.85 -18.99
C LEU A 555 -9.96 -1.45 -17.52
N TRP A 556 -10.01 -2.44 -16.62
CA TRP A 556 -9.88 -2.24 -15.18
C TRP A 556 -8.52 -2.76 -14.74
N ARG A 557 -7.76 -1.93 -14.03
CA ARG A 557 -6.42 -2.27 -13.56
C ARG A 557 -6.24 -1.86 -12.11
N GLY A 558 -5.76 -2.77 -11.27
CA GLY A 558 -5.64 -2.52 -9.84
C GLY A 558 -4.88 -3.59 -9.09
N TYR A 559 -4.79 -3.43 -7.78
CA TYR A 559 -4.09 -4.36 -6.91
C TYR A 559 -5.01 -4.84 -5.81
N LEU A 560 -4.78 -6.09 -5.40
CA LEU A 560 -5.26 -6.61 -4.13
C LEU A 560 -4.48 -5.94 -3.00
N HIS A 561 -5.16 -5.59 -1.91
CA HIS A 561 -4.55 -5.07 -0.69
C HIS A 561 -5.12 -5.75 0.56
N THR A 562 -4.41 -5.62 1.68
CA THR A 562 -4.85 -6.17 2.97
C THR A 562 -6.26 -5.69 3.33
N GLY A 563 -7.08 -6.61 3.82
CA GLY A 563 -8.51 -6.37 4.10
C GLY A 563 -9.45 -6.87 3.00
N GLY A 564 -8.92 -7.48 1.92
CA GLY A 564 -9.71 -8.02 0.83
C GLY A 564 -10.11 -7.00 -0.23
N TYR A 565 -9.41 -5.87 -0.27
CA TYR A 565 -9.68 -4.79 -1.22
C TYR A 565 -9.04 -5.08 -2.58
N MET A 566 -9.76 -4.87 -3.68
CA MET A 566 -9.20 -4.69 -5.02
C MET A 566 -9.45 -3.24 -5.46
N VAL A 567 -8.37 -2.47 -5.59
CA VAL A 567 -8.45 -1.01 -5.79
C VAL A 567 -7.59 -0.61 -6.97
N GLY A 568 -8.10 0.31 -7.79
CA GLY A 568 -7.38 0.74 -8.98
C GLY A 568 -8.17 1.70 -9.85
N ARG A 569 -7.91 1.65 -11.16
CA ARG A 569 -8.57 2.48 -12.15
C ARG A 569 -9.23 1.69 -13.26
N TRP A 570 -10.38 2.16 -13.70
CA TRP A 570 -10.96 1.79 -14.97
C TRP A 570 -10.59 2.83 -16.03
N ARG A 571 -10.57 2.41 -17.30
CA ARG A 571 -10.24 3.24 -18.47
C ARG A 571 -11.06 2.80 -19.67
N ASP A 572 -11.43 3.73 -20.54
CA ASP A 572 -11.93 3.37 -21.88
C ASP A 572 -10.84 2.70 -22.76
N THR A 573 -11.25 1.85 -23.69
CA THR A 573 -10.31 1.23 -24.64
C THR A 573 -10.34 1.90 -26.02
N PHE A 574 -11.19 2.91 -26.22
CA PHE A 574 -11.25 3.65 -27.48
C PHE A 574 -10.05 4.59 -27.64
N THR A 575 -9.63 5.21 -26.55
CA THR A 575 -8.46 6.09 -26.54
C THR A 575 -7.20 5.24 -26.67
N PRO A 576 -6.32 5.50 -27.67
CA PRO A 576 -5.07 4.76 -27.86
C PRO A 576 -4.24 4.67 -26.58
N GLU A 577 -3.51 3.57 -26.40
CA GLU A 577 -2.70 3.29 -25.20
C GLU A 577 -1.68 4.38 -24.86
N SER A 578 -1.16 5.08 -25.88
CA SER A 578 -0.21 6.19 -25.74
C SER A 578 -0.85 7.51 -25.25
N LEU A 579 -2.18 7.59 -25.23
CA LEU A 579 -2.93 8.79 -24.84
C LEU A 579 -3.66 8.60 -23.51
N ARG A 580 -4.01 9.72 -22.89
CA ARG A 580 -4.77 9.75 -21.63
C ARG A 580 -6.24 9.51 -21.93
N GLY A 581 -6.70 8.31 -21.58
CA GLY A 581 -8.10 7.92 -21.71
C GLY A 581 -8.99 8.57 -20.65
N TYR A 582 -10.29 8.40 -20.85
CA TYR A 582 -11.31 8.59 -19.83
C TYR A 582 -11.16 7.52 -18.75
N GLU A 583 -10.87 7.97 -17.53
CA GLU A 583 -10.49 7.11 -16.41
C GLU A 583 -11.17 7.54 -15.11
N GLY A 584 -11.28 6.59 -14.19
CA GLY A 584 -11.76 6.86 -12.83
C GLY A 584 -11.33 5.80 -11.84
N ALA A 585 -11.49 6.12 -10.56
CA ALA A 585 -11.14 5.24 -9.46
C ALA A 585 -12.19 4.12 -9.30
N PHE A 586 -11.77 2.94 -8.88
CA PHE A 586 -12.67 1.91 -8.38
C PHE A 586 -12.13 1.28 -7.09
N GLY A 587 -13.06 0.75 -6.31
CA GLY A 587 -12.76 -0.12 -5.18
C GLY A 587 -13.78 -1.27 -5.15
N LEU A 588 -13.29 -2.47 -4.85
CA LEU A 588 -14.09 -3.67 -4.67
C LEU A 588 -13.61 -4.42 -3.42
N ILE A 589 -14.49 -5.20 -2.81
CA ILE A 589 -14.19 -6.13 -1.72
C ILE A 589 -14.72 -7.51 -2.09
N ARG A 590 -13.94 -8.54 -1.81
CA ARG A 590 -14.36 -9.92 -2.04
C ARG A 590 -15.23 -10.43 -0.89
N ALA A 591 -16.32 -11.09 -1.24
CA ALA A 591 -17.17 -11.78 -0.28
C ALA A 591 -16.38 -12.84 0.50
N GLY A 592 -16.49 -12.81 1.83
CA GLY A 592 -15.80 -13.72 2.73
C GLY A 592 -14.44 -13.24 3.23
N ASP A 593 -13.90 -12.13 2.71
CA ASP A 593 -12.69 -11.53 3.27
C ASP A 593 -13.00 -10.72 4.55
N GLU A 594 -11.96 -10.45 5.35
CA GLU A 594 -12.02 -9.93 6.72
C GLU A 594 -12.89 -8.68 6.92
N LEU A 595 -12.91 -7.77 5.93
CA LEU A 595 -13.65 -6.51 5.98
C LEU A 595 -14.95 -6.54 5.18
N TYR A 596 -15.34 -7.70 4.64
CA TYR A 596 -16.61 -7.86 3.95
C TYR A 596 -17.74 -8.01 4.97
N PRO A 597 -18.75 -7.12 4.99
CA PRO A 597 -19.81 -7.20 5.98
C PRO A 597 -20.77 -8.36 5.69
N ASP A 598 -21.11 -9.14 6.72
CA ASP A 598 -21.88 -10.38 6.60
C ASP A 598 -23.31 -10.22 6.04
N TYR A 599 -23.88 -9.03 6.16
CA TYR A 599 -25.24 -8.72 5.67
C TYR A 599 -25.29 -8.36 4.17
N PHE A 600 -24.14 -8.29 3.49
CA PHE A 600 -24.13 -8.17 2.03
C PHE A 600 -24.19 -9.55 1.35
N PRO A 601 -24.81 -9.66 0.15
CA PRO A 601 -24.88 -10.91 -0.60
C PRO A 601 -23.50 -11.50 -0.89
N LYS A 602 -23.28 -12.79 -0.58
CA LYS A 602 -21.97 -13.44 -0.76
C LYS A 602 -21.79 -14.08 -2.14
N ARG A 603 -22.84 -14.15 -2.95
CA ARG A 603 -22.86 -14.77 -4.28
C ARG A 603 -23.65 -13.91 -5.25
N MET A 604 -23.35 -14.02 -6.54
CA MET A 604 -24.04 -13.23 -7.57
C MET A 604 -25.54 -13.58 -7.68
N GLU A 605 -25.91 -14.83 -7.47
CA GLU A 605 -27.33 -15.27 -7.47
C GLU A 605 -28.17 -14.70 -6.33
N ASP A 606 -27.54 -14.37 -5.20
CA ASP A 606 -28.19 -13.74 -4.05
C ASP A 606 -28.30 -12.21 -4.21
N SER A 607 -27.64 -11.65 -5.23
CA SER A 607 -27.67 -10.23 -5.53
C SER A 607 -28.90 -9.90 -6.37
N LEU A 608 -29.63 -8.85 -5.98
CA LEU A 608 -30.64 -8.22 -6.85
C LEU A 608 -30.01 -7.50 -8.06
N GLY A 609 -28.67 -7.49 -8.14
CA GLY A 609 -27.90 -6.86 -9.19
C GLY A 609 -27.67 -5.36 -8.97
N VAL A 610 -26.76 -4.81 -9.77
CA VAL A 610 -26.24 -3.43 -9.65
C VAL A 610 -27.30 -2.34 -9.87
N ASN A 611 -28.44 -2.67 -10.49
CA ASN A 611 -29.47 -1.70 -10.92
C ASN A 611 -30.87 -1.93 -10.33
N GLN A 612 -31.05 -2.87 -9.40
CA GLN A 612 -32.35 -3.03 -8.75
C GLN A 612 -32.39 -2.20 -7.45
N PRO A 613 -33.39 -1.33 -7.25
CA PRO A 613 -33.57 -0.67 -5.96
C PRO A 613 -33.78 -1.74 -4.89
N ALA A 614 -33.08 -1.63 -3.76
CA ALA A 614 -33.27 -2.55 -2.65
C ALA A 614 -34.73 -2.49 -2.20
N ALA A 615 -35.38 -3.65 -2.15
CA ALA A 615 -36.71 -3.74 -1.55
C ALA A 615 -36.61 -3.30 -0.08
N ALA A 616 -37.51 -2.40 0.33
CA ALA A 616 -37.61 -1.98 1.72
C ALA A 616 -37.76 -3.21 2.64
N PRO A 617 -37.14 -3.22 3.84
CA PRO A 617 -37.29 -4.33 4.76
C PRO A 617 -38.78 -4.48 5.10
N ALA A 618 -39.30 -5.70 4.93
CA ALA A 618 -40.66 -6.03 5.31
C ALA A 618 -40.83 -5.79 6.81
N THR A 619 -41.52 -4.70 7.17
CA THR A 619 -41.98 -4.46 8.53
C THR A 619 -43.05 -5.49 8.86
N GLY A 620 -42.62 -6.62 9.42
CA GLY A 620 -43.52 -7.61 9.98
C GLY A 620 -44.29 -7.03 11.16
N THR A 621 -45.54 -6.66 10.92
CA THR A 621 -46.55 -6.49 11.98
C THR A 621 -47.66 -7.51 11.73
N PRO A 622 -48.03 -8.36 12.70
CA PRO A 622 -49.05 -9.37 12.48
C PRO A 622 -50.44 -8.73 12.70
N ALA A 623 -51.27 -8.67 11.66
CA ALA A 623 -52.69 -8.37 11.84
C ALA A 623 -53.59 -9.07 10.81
N ALA A 624 -54.51 -9.84 11.37
CA ALA A 624 -55.67 -10.57 10.86
C ALA A 624 -56.33 -10.15 9.53
N ALA A 625 -56.59 -11.18 8.73
CA ALA A 625 -57.82 -11.51 7.97
C ALA A 625 -58.73 -10.37 7.44
N ALA A 626 -58.85 -10.30 6.12
CA ALA A 626 -60.13 -10.21 5.43
C ALA A 626 -60.01 -10.75 4.00
N ALA A 627 -60.92 -11.65 3.64
CA ALA A 627 -61.04 -12.25 2.32
C ALA A 627 -61.57 -11.22 1.30
N ASN A 628 -61.02 -11.25 0.08
CA ASN A 628 -61.86 -11.18 -1.12
C ASN A 628 -61.13 -11.72 -2.35
N SER A 629 -61.79 -12.68 -2.98
CA SER A 629 -61.49 -13.31 -4.26
C SER A 629 -61.65 -12.34 -5.43
N HIS A 630 -60.73 -12.35 -6.39
CA HIS A 630 -61.06 -12.23 -7.82
C HIS A 630 -59.96 -12.82 -8.71
N MET A 631 -60.40 -13.65 -9.66
CA MET A 631 -59.59 -14.26 -10.72
C MET A 631 -59.18 -13.23 -11.77
N GLY A 632 -58.02 -13.45 -12.40
CA GLY A 632 -57.63 -12.81 -13.65
C GLY A 632 -56.28 -13.33 -14.16
N GLY A 633 -56.33 -14.33 -15.04
CA GLY A 633 -55.16 -14.83 -15.76
C GLY A 633 -54.65 -13.84 -16.81
N GLY A 634 -53.33 -13.80 -17.02
CA GLY A 634 -52.70 -12.94 -18.02
C GLY A 634 -51.24 -13.30 -18.29
N SER A 635 -51.03 -14.17 -19.28
CA SER A 635 -49.91 -14.24 -20.24
C SER A 635 -48.59 -13.50 -19.92
N ARG A 636 -47.50 -14.27 -19.75
CA ARG A 636 -46.10 -13.82 -19.83
C ARG A 636 -45.77 -13.32 -21.25
N GLY A 637 -45.47 -12.03 -21.40
CA GLY A 637 -44.76 -11.47 -22.54
C GLY A 637 -43.30 -11.13 -22.17
N PRO A 638 -42.35 -11.09 -23.13
CA PRO A 638 -40.94 -10.83 -22.86
C PRO A 638 -40.75 -9.38 -22.42
N VAL A 639 -40.08 -9.18 -21.28
CA VAL A 639 -39.75 -7.85 -20.75
C VAL A 639 -38.52 -7.31 -21.47
N THR A 640 -38.73 -6.25 -22.23
CA THR A 640 -37.71 -5.44 -22.89
C THR A 640 -36.92 -4.65 -21.85
N LEU A 641 -35.58 -4.73 -21.90
CA LEU A 641 -34.67 -3.92 -21.09
C LEU A 641 -34.77 -2.43 -21.48
N PRO A 642 -34.66 -1.46 -20.53
CA PRO A 642 -34.60 -0.06 -20.87
C PRO A 642 -33.26 0.28 -21.52
N ALA A 643 -33.32 0.99 -22.64
CA ALA A 643 -32.17 1.57 -23.32
C ALA A 643 -31.47 2.58 -22.40
N ILE A 644 -30.16 2.39 -22.18
CA ILE A 644 -29.27 3.47 -21.75
C ILE A 644 -29.42 4.60 -22.78
N ALA A 645 -29.66 5.81 -22.28
CA ALA A 645 -29.89 7.00 -23.09
C ALA A 645 -28.87 7.09 -24.23
N ALA A 646 -29.36 6.85 -25.44
CA ALA A 646 -28.67 7.25 -26.65
C ALA A 646 -28.46 8.76 -26.58
N LEU A 647 -27.22 9.20 -26.77
CA LEU A 647 -26.90 10.60 -27.04
C LEU A 647 -27.76 11.07 -28.21
N ASP A 648 -28.69 11.97 -27.91
CA ASP A 648 -29.62 12.55 -28.87
C ASP A 648 -28.83 13.44 -29.84
N GLN A 649 -28.66 12.96 -31.08
CA GLN A 649 -28.23 13.78 -32.21
C GLN A 649 -29.46 14.43 -32.82
N ARG A 650 -29.72 15.70 -32.48
CA ARG A 650 -30.55 16.59 -33.31
C ARG A 650 -29.90 17.94 -33.51
N GLY A 651 -29.74 18.28 -34.78
CA GLY A 651 -28.93 19.38 -35.27
C GLY A 651 -29.44 20.79 -34.93
N SER A 652 -28.49 21.72 -34.91
CA SER A 652 -28.75 23.13 -35.14
C SER A 652 -28.36 23.47 -36.57
N THR A 653 -29.37 23.71 -37.40
CA THR A 653 -29.31 24.41 -38.67
C THR A 653 -28.64 25.78 -38.52
N SER A 654 -27.59 26.03 -39.28
CA SER A 654 -27.04 27.38 -39.48
C SER A 654 -27.95 28.19 -40.42
N PRO A 655 -28.27 29.46 -40.13
CA PRO A 655 -28.67 30.40 -41.16
C PRO A 655 -27.44 31.06 -41.76
N ALA A 656 -27.42 31.11 -43.09
CA ALA A 656 -26.49 31.87 -43.89
C ALA A 656 -26.65 33.38 -43.63
N SER A 657 -25.54 34.11 -43.58
CA SER A 657 -25.50 35.50 -44.03
C SER A 657 -24.15 35.79 -44.70
N SER A 658 -24.26 36.03 -45.99
CA SER A 658 -23.26 36.55 -46.91
C SER A 658 -22.64 37.88 -46.48
N ALA A 659 -21.32 38.00 -46.61
CA ALA A 659 -20.70 39.26 -47.01
C ALA A 659 -19.39 38.97 -47.74
N SER A 660 -19.42 39.25 -49.04
CA SER A 660 -18.30 39.33 -49.97
C SER A 660 -17.23 40.32 -49.53
N LEU A 661 -15.95 40.02 -49.79
CA LEU A 661 -15.06 40.92 -50.51
C LEU A 661 -13.79 40.19 -50.98
N SER A 662 -13.51 40.43 -52.25
CA SER A 662 -12.53 39.82 -53.14
C SER A 662 -11.16 40.52 -53.11
N VAL A 663 -10.22 39.89 -53.85
CA VAL A 663 -8.94 40.40 -54.38
C VAL A 663 -7.74 40.25 -53.43
N GLY A 664 -6.61 39.62 -53.78
CA GLY A 664 -6.16 38.96 -55.02
C GLY A 664 -4.64 38.75 -54.99
N ARG A 665 -4.13 37.83 -55.84
CA ARG A 665 -2.71 37.66 -56.29
C ARG A 665 -1.67 37.35 -55.18
N SER A 666 -0.58 36.59 -55.37
CA SER A 666 0.01 35.81 -56.45
C SER A 666 1.33 35.23 -55.92
N GLY A 667 1.68 33.99 -56.30
CA GLY A 667 3.05 33.64 -56.72
C GLY A 667 4.08 33.14 -55.70
N SER A 668 4.68 31.99 -56.08
CA SER A 668 6.02 31.46 -55.74
C SER A 668 6.30 31.14 -54.26
N GLY A 669 6.96 30.05 -53.88
CA GLY A 669 7.87 29.17 -54.60
C GLY A 669 9.15 29.01 -53.77
N GLN A 670 9.40 27.78 -53.30
CA GLN A 670 10.68 27.24 -52.78
C GLN A 670 11.35 27.89 -51.56
N GLY A 671 11.67 27.03 -50.58
CA GLY A 671 13.05 26.99 -50.06
C GLY A 671 13.26 27.05 -48.55
N ARG A 672 13.69 25.89 -48.02
CA ARG A 672 14.68 25.68 -46.93
C ARG A 672 14.26 25.86 -45.47
N GLU A 673 14.54 24.78 -44.73
CA GLU A 673 15.13 24.68 -43.39
C GLU A 673 15.51 26.00 -42.71
N TRP A 674 15.17 26.16 -41.43
CA TRP A 674 16.12 26.35 -40.33
C TRP A 674 15.47 26.10 -38.95
N GLU A 675 16.31 25.56 -38.09
CA GLU A 675 16.30 25.32 -36.64
C GLU A 675 15.48 26.24 -35.70
N GLN A 676 14.89 25.58 -34.70
CA GLN A 676 15.14 25.77 -33.26
C GLN A 676 15.11 27.21 -32.69
N VAL A 677 14.04 27.53 -31.92
CA VAL A 677 14.14 28.50 -30.82
C VAL A 677 13.30 28.03 -29.62
N ARG A 678 14.01 27.85 -28.49
CA ARG A 678 13.50 27.70 -27.12
C ARG A 678 13.07 29.06 -26.54
N SER A 679 12.34 28.98 -25.41
CA SER A 679 11.91 30.04 -24.47
C SER A 679 10.49 30.53 -24.74
N VAL A 680 9.60 30.61 -23.74
CA VAL A 680 9.78 30.80 -22.28
C VAL A 680 8.95 29.78 -21.50
#